data_AF-A0A2T7PWM9-F1
#
_entry.id   AF-A0A2T7PWM9-F1
#
_cell.length_a   1.000
_cell.length_b   1.000
_cell.length_c   1.000
_cell.angle_alpha   90.00
_cell.angle_beta   90.00
_cell.angle_gamma   90.00
#
_symmetry.space_group_name_H-M   'P 1'
#
loop_
_entity.id
_entity.type
_entity.pdbx_description
1 polymer ?
#
loop_
_entity_poly.entity_id
_entity_poly.type
_entity_poly.pdbx_seq_one_letter_code
_entity_poly.pdbx_strand_id
1 'polypeptide(L)'
;MLDTKVYKRCRFQDGVGPSKFFPLALPLRRSAFFASSTQNIAGRSDIRHQGKGNAHCKNAGRKHRNKKKDPLNEELKEKLRPVLEHRMPTLVSKAAFSLPADSAKAKALGRNKVEGHLQPAAPPRNLQEVRAAVSKSIASVTRKLARLERDYYGDKRTVHSDAEQYVPSVKALMRALWILDLNKASEVEELIKQSVNPQRYKDDAKHPAALKEIYARVMTFLPDRLTPLIDACQGLLDNLSRYCVSFYSAESDSYLETAAHYTEQITSWREKVEVSLLSARSLYKKFQTTGINHNMLSSPVANFCSRCDINKLLFIVMFADASTHLRNALTVMKSWLQTDENYTTYVKNDMIELEKLKEDKIKVLRDLRTKCHSLTYKVNQLESEERRLAQEITAMREKEESLRIEEVFLVNQINEVDLEIEFKERRRDNLRKQSAVEPLEPTTETPEALVSELKQLKDRLPTLQRQLAHLRHKLGWVDDKMAQLEKTQKDILATREELKEADSERGRKEEEFEELDQALLLARRILLVKNATDSVEKLYYNVPVDTKASKTSKVKTKVKGEHPVENACRIICSHIDRDWVQLYRNLTFFPQRGAETIERDLLHLTEMGARASVALASRHALERWKRYHTRANVEDLRQALMKIKRTDILRLIDDRLKMPTKVVDPFELQEELPPPVEPKLVPYYRLIERYDQLRASRVK
;
A
#
# COMPACT_ATOMS: atom_id res chain seq x y z
N MET A 1 -38.40 60.89 0.13
CA MET A 1 -39.28 59.73 0.36
C MET A 1 -38.48 58.79 1.25
N LEU A 2 -38.74 58.77 2.56
CA LEU A 2 -39.81 57.98 3.20
C LEU A 2 -39.61 56.47 2.95
N ASP A 3 -39.47 55.61 3.96
CA ASP A 3 -39.33 55.91 5.39
C ASP A 3 -38.60 54.78 6.16
N THR A 4 -38.10 55.16 7.34
CA THR A 4 -37.74 54.40 8.55
C THR A 4 -38.35 52.99 8.75
N LYS A 5 -37.80 52.08 9.57
CA LYS A 5 -37.52 52.19 11.03
C LYS A 5 -36.52 51.08 11.48
N VAL A 6 -35.45 51.35 12.25
CA VAL A 6 -35.36 51.64 13.72
C VAL A 6 -35.31 50.36 14.58
N TYR A 7 -34.54 50.24 15.68
CA TYR A 7 -33.29 50.90 16.14
C TYR A 7 -32.91 50.36 17.54
N LYS A 8 -31.61 50.34 17.89
CA LYS A 8 -31.08 50.57 19.26
C LYS A 8 -31.47 49.53 20.35
N ARG A 9 -30.84 49.50 21.53
CA ARG A 9 -29.85 50.39 22.21
C ARG A 9 -28.81 49.47 22.89
N CYS A 10 -27.50 49.70 22.82
CA CYS A 10 -26.69 50.62 23.66
C CYS A 10 -26.74 50.29 25.18
N ARG A 11 -25.71 50.52 26.00
CA ARG A 11 -24.56 51.47 25.94
C ARG A 11 -23.49 51.00 26.97
N PHE A 12 -22.18 51.14 26.71
CA PHE A 12 -21.22 52.04 27.41
C PHE A 12 -20.89 51.69 28.90
N GLN A 13 -19.71 51.96 29.47
CA GLN A 13 -18.39 52.40 28.97
C GLN A 13 -17.34 52.09 30.09
N ASP A 14 -16.05 52.09 29.72
CA ASP A 14 -14.84 52.54 30.45
C ASP A 14 -14.72 52.38 31.99
N GLY A 15 -13.58 51.98 32.58
CA GLY A 15 -12.25 51.71 32.02
C GLY A 15 -11.18 51.69 33.13
N VAL A 16 -9.90 51.84 32.75
CA VAL A 16 -8.74 52.21 33.61
C VAL A 16 -8.23 51.14 34.62
N GLY A 17 -7.03 50.59 34.38
CA GLY A 17 -6.14 50.02 35.42
C GLY A 17 -5.07 51.04 35.83
N PRO A 18 -3.82 50.69 36.18
CA PRO A 18 -3.27 49.42 36.70
C PRO A 18 -2.40 49.63 37.98
N SER A 19 -1.94 48.57 38.66
CA SER A 19 -0.71 48.64 39.47
C SER A 19 -0.09 47.27 39.79
N LYS A 20 1.26 47.22 39.79
CA LYS A 20 2.09 46.12 40.33
C LYS A 20 2.56 46.52 41.73
N PHE A 21 2.76 45.58 42.65
CA PHE A 21 3.74 45.74 43.74
C PHE A 21 4.31 44.40 44.24
N PHE A 22 5.59 44.42 44.63
CA PHE A 22 6.31 43.39 45.39
C PHE A 22 5.98 43.52 46.90
N PRO A 23 6.21 42.48 47.73
CA PRO A 23 7.42 42.48 48.59
C PRO A 23 8.06 41.08 48.81
N LEU A 24 9.39 40.98 48.74
CA LEU A 24 10.38 40.84 49.84
C LEU A 24 10.63 39.42 50.36
N ALA A 25 11.91 39.13 50.58
CA ALA A 25 12.45 37.91 51.19
C ALA A 25 13.21 38.25 52.48
N LEU A 26 13.55 37.22 53.30
CA LEU A 26 14.59 37.09 54.35
C LEU A 26 14.08 36.13 55.49
N PRO A 27 14.91 35.60 56.43
CA PRO A 27 16.03 34.66 56.20
C PRO A 27 16.09 33.50 57.24
N LEU A 28 17.24 32.78 57.28
CA LEU A 28 17.72 31.85 58.36
C LEU A 28 17.15 30.40 58.31
N ARG A 29 17.85 29.34 58.76
CA ARG A 29 19.23 29.18 59.31
C ARG A 29 19.79 27.78 59.02
N ARG A 30 21.11 27.61 59.06
CA ARG A 30 21.81 26.31 59.03
C ARG A 30 21.83 25.63 60.40
N SER A 31 21.79 24.30 60.42
CA SER A 31 22.62 23.45 61.29
C SER A 31 22.84 22.09 60.64
N ALA A 32 24.08 21.60 60.66
CA ALA A 32 24.50 20.32 60.06
C ALA A 32 24.87 19.31 61.15
N PHE A 33 24.91 18.01 60.84
CA PHE A 33 25.81 17.05 61.50
C PHE A 33 26.23 15.89 60.56
N PHE A 34 27.36 15.26 60.91
CA PHE A 34 28.10 14.18 60.23
C PHE A 34 27.34 12.82 60.21
N ALA A 35 27.77 11.72 59.55
CA ALA A 35 29.07 11.27 59.02
C ALA A 35 28.90 10.30 57.80
N SER A 36 29.85 10.11 56.86
CA SER A 36 30.89 9.05 56.80
C SER A 36 30.37 7.58 56.86
N SER A 37 30.86 6.55 56.15
CA SER A 37 31.99 6.37 55.20
C SER A 37 31.88 4.98 54.49
N THR A 38 32.95 4.56 53.79
CA THR A 38 33.23 3.23 53.15
C THR A 38 32.51 2.94 51.81
N GLN A 39 33.20 2.61 50.70
CA GLN A 39 34.16 1.50 50.40
C GLN A 39 33.47 0.12 50.46
N ASN A 40 33.66 -0.85 49.54
CA ASN A 40 34.55 -0.93 48.36
C ASN A 40 34.20 -2.14 47.43
N ILE A 41 34.91 -2.24 46.29
CA ILE A 41 35.38 -3.51 45.64
C ILE A 41 34.43 -4.38 44.77
N ALA A 42 34.87 -4.52 43.50
CA ALA A 42 34.81 -5.65 42.54
C ALA A 42 33.47 -6.25 42.04
N GLY A 43 33.41 -6.71 40.78
CA GLY A 43 34.41 -6.67 39.69
C GLY A 43 34.19 -7.71 38.58
N ARG A 44 35.19 -7.86 37.67
CA ARG A 44 35.28 -8.79 36.52
C ARG A 44 34.31 -8.50 35.34
N SER A 45 34.54 -8.86 34.06
CA SER A 45 35.73 -9.32 33.26
C SER A 45 35.23 -9.64 31.82
N ASP A 46 35.92 -9.50 30.67
CA ASP A 46 37.25 -9.00 30.25
C ASP A 46 37.26 -8.82 28.69
N ILE A 47 38.43 -8.85 28.04
CA ILE A 47 38.69 -9.28 26.64
C ILE A 47 38.28 -8.33 25.49
N ARG A 48 39.29 -7.57 25.01
CA ARG A 48 39.96 -7.62 23.66
C ARG A 48 39.07 -7.77 22.39
N HIS A 49 39.42 -7.22 21.21
CA HIS A 49 40.70 -6.71 20.69
C HIS A 49 40.50 -5.83 19.42
N GLN A 50 41.43 -4.90 19.16
CA GLN A 50 41.90 -4.40 17.83
C GLN A 50 40.90 -3.69 16.87
N GLY A 51 41.33 -2.77 15.99
CA GLY A 51 42.66 -2.15 15.89
C GLY A 51 43.09 -1.64 14.51
N LYS A 52 42.64 -0.43 14.13
CA LYS A 52 43.27 0.54 13.18
C LYS A 52 43.33 0.25 11.65
N GLY A 53 42.92 1.28 10.90
CA GLY A 53 43.56 1.72 9.64
C GLY A 53 42.85 1.38 8.32
N ASN A 54 42.87 2.20 7.26
CA ASN A 54 43.30 3.61 7.16
C ASN A 54 42.74 4.30 5.88
N ALA A 55 42.74 5.63 5.86
CA ALA A 55 42.82 6.55 4.69
C ALA A 55 41.87 6.46 3.46
N HIS A 56 40.99 7.48 3.36
CA HIS A 56 40.80 8.40 2.21
C HIS A 56 40.73 7.90 0.74
N CYS A 57 39.59 8.18 0.08
CA CYS A 57 39.61 9.02 -1.14
C CYS A 57 38.28 9.76 -1.38
N LYS A 58 38.35 10.93 -2.03
CA LYS A 58 37.19 11.77 -2.39
C LYS A 58 36.65 11.35 -3.77
N ASN A 59 35.34 11.42 -3.99
CA ASN A 59 34.80 11.89 -5.26
C ASN A 59 33.35 12.39 -5.12
N ALA A 60 33.01 13.41 -5.88
CA ALA A 60 31.71 14.09 -5.82
C ALA A 60 30.89 13.87 -7.09
N GLY A 61 29.56 13.98 -6.98
CA GLY A 61 28.69 14.34 -8.11
C GLY A 61 27.71 13.27 -8.60
N ARG A 62 26.49 13.29 -8.03
CA ARG A 62 25.20 13.47 -8.75
C ARG A 62 24.04 13.16 -7.81
N LYS A 63 23.30 14.19 -7.37
CA LYS A 63 22.06 14.04 -6.60
C LYS A 63 20.90 13.70 -7.55
N HIS A 64 20.60 12.42 -7.75
CA HIS A 64 19.29 12.04 -8.28
C HIS A 64 18.22 12.25 -7.21
N ARG A 65 17.15 12.93 -7.59
CA ARG A 65 16.05 13.36 -6.71
C ARG A 65 15.09 12.19 -6.47
N ASN A 66 15.51 11.20 -5.68
CA ASN A 66 14.66 10.08 -5.28
C ASN A 66 13.44 10.62 -4.51
N LYS A 67 12.23 10.27 -4.99
CA LYS A 67 11.01 10.40 -4.20
C LYS A 67 11.20 9.54 -2.95
N LYS A 68 11.15 10.16 -1.76
CA LYS A 68 11.08 9.41 -0.50
C LYS A 68 9.84 8.52 -0.56
N LYS A 69 10.04 7.20 -0.55
CA LYS A 69 9.01 6.27 -0.06
C LYS A 69 8.86 6.52 1.44
N ASP A 70 7.63 6.49 1.94
CA ASP A 70 7.40 6.62 3.38
C ASP A 70 7.98 5.40 4.14
N PRO A 71 8.87 5.61 5.13
CA PRO A 71 9.48 4.51 5.87
C PRO A 71 8.44 3.70 6.66
N LEU A 72 7.33 4.31 7.11
CA LEU A 72 6.22 3.61 7.76
C LEU A 72 5.63 2.48 6.88
N ASN A 73 5.62 2.65 5.56
CA ASN A 73 5.01 1.69 4.64
C ASN A 73 5.94 0.48 4.37
N GLU A 74 7.26 0.66 4.46
CA GLU A 74 8.21 -0.46 4.45
C GLU A 74 8.17 -1.22 5.80
N GLU A 75 8.02 -0.52 6.93
CA GLU A 75 7.93 -1.14 8.26
C GLU A 75 6.63 -1.94 8.47
N LEU A 76 5.50 -1.47 7.93
CA LEU A 76 4.24 -2.22 7.88
C LEU A 76 4.36 -3.48 7.00
N LYS A 77 4.99 -3.38 5.82
CA LYS A 77 5.30 -4.55 4.97
C LYS A 77 6.22 -5.56 5.63
N GLU A 78 7.08 -5.13 6.55
CA GLU A 78 7.99 -6.00 7.29
C GLU A 78 7.27 -6.70 8.47
N LYS A 79 6.32 -6.01 9.12
CA LYS A 79 5.48 -6.55 10.21
C LYS A 79 4.31 -7.44 9.73
N LEU A 80 3.92 -7.33 8.47
CA LEU A 80 2.94 -8.20 7.83
C LEU A 80 3.56 -9.45 7.17
N ARG A 81 4.89 -9.65 7.23
CA ARG A 81 5.52 -10.90 6.76
C ARG A 81 5.18 -12.05 7.71
N PRO A 82 4.52 -13.12 7.25
CA PRO A 82 4.60 -14.38 7.96
C PRO A 82 6.05 -14.87 7.87
N VAL A 83 6.69 -15.10 9.02
CA VAL A 83 7.98 -15.79 9.07
C VAL A 83 7.71 -17.27 8.81
N LEU A 84 7.88 -17.76 7.58
CA LEU A 84 7.84 -19.20 7.28
C LEU A 84 8.53 -19.56 5.94
N GLU A 85 9.13 -20.74 5.90
CA GLU A 85 10.16 -21.17 4.92
C GLU A 85 9.58 -21.83 3.65
N HIS A 86 8.35 -21.48 3.26
CA HIS A 86 7.60 -22.17 2.20
C HIS A 86 7.27 -21.26 1.00
N ARG A 87 8.23 -20.43 0.60
CA ARG A 87 8.15 -19.62 -0.62
C ARG A 87 7.86 -20.49 -1.85
N MET A 88 7.04 -19.97 -2.77
CA MET A 88 7.18 -20.36 -4.18
C MET A 88 8.65 -20.18 -4.58
N PRO A 89 9.32 -21.15 -5.22
CA PRO A 89 10.73 -21.01 -5.57
C PRO A 89 10.95 -19.78 -6.45
N THR A 90 11.48 -18.71 -5.86
CA THR A 90 11.93 -17.54 -6.61
C THR A 90 13.12 -17.99 -7.45
N LEU A 91 12.91 -18.17 -8.76
CA LEU A 91 13.89 -18.70 -9.72
C LEU A 91 15.04 -17.71 -10.03
N VAL A 92 15.66 -17.19 -8.98
CA VAL A 92 16.79 -16.24 -9.00
C VAL A 92 17.92 -16.71 -8.06
N SER A 93 18.03 -18.02 -7.79
CA SER A 93 19.28 -18.61 -7.26
C SER A 93 19.38 -20.12 -7.50
N LYS A 94 20.34 -20.51 -8.36
CA LYS A 94 21.07 -21.80 -8.45
C LYS A 94 20.33 -23.14 -8.16
N ALA A 95 20.22 -23.94 -9.23
CA ALA A 95 20.72 -25.31 -9.30
C ALA A 95 20.39 -26.30 -8.15
N ALA A 96 19.10 -26.61 -7.95
CA ALA A 96 18.68 -27.85 -7.30
C ALA A 96 17.27 -28.25 -7.80
N PHE A 97 17.20 -29.19 -8.75
CA PHE A 97 16.07 -30.11 -8.98
C PHE A 97 16.44 -31.16 -10.05
N SER A 98 17.35 -32.05 -9.66
CA SER A 98 17.57 -33.33 -10.33
C SER A 98 17.23 -34.43 -9.33
N LEU A 99 16.30 -35.32 -9.68
CA LEU A 99 16.03 -36.69 -9.18
C LEU A 99 14.56 -37.07 -9.52
N PRO A 100 14.21 -38.36 -9.63
CA PRO A 100 14.50 -39.15 -10.83
C PRO A 100 13.21 -39.52 -11.59
N ALA A 101 13.38 -40.01 -12.82
CA ALA A 101 12.29 -40.71 -13.50
C ALA A 101 12.12 -42.10 -12.86
N ASP A 102 10.92 -42.39 -12.33
CA ASP A 102 10.12 -43.55 -12.75
C ASP A 102 8.86 -43.73 -11.87
N SER A 103 7.70 -43.83 -12.52
CA SER A 103 6.93 -45.09 -12.53
C SER A 103 5.58 -44.94 -13.23
N ALA A 104 5.23 -45.95 -14.01
CA ALA A 104 4.02 -46.01 -14.80
C ALA A 104 2.74 -46.17 -13.96
N LYS A 105 1.67 -45.47 -14.35
CA LYS A 105 0.29 -46.01 -14.45
C LYS A 105 -0.70 -44.97 -15.03
N ALA A 106 -0.98 -45.08 -16.34
CA ALA A 106 -2.18 -44.50 -16.96
C ALA A 106 -2.48 -45.23 -18.30
N LYS A 107 -3.09 -46.42 -18.23
CA LYS A 107 -3.70 -47.07 -19.40
C LYS A 107 -5.14 -46.55 -19.57
N ALA A 108 -5.59 -46.54 -20.83
CA ALA A 108 -6.96 -46.31 -21.28
C ALA A 108 -7.58 -44.92 -21.00
N LEU A 109 -7.63 -44.09 -22.06
CA LEU A 109 -8.87 -43.40 -22.46
C LEU A 109 -8.76 -42.92 -23.93
N GLY A 110 -9.90 -42.98 -24.63
CA GLY A 110 -10.16 -42.72 -26.06
C GLY A 110 -9.11 -42.00 -26.92
N ARG A 111 -8.77 -42.62 -28.06
CA ARG A 111 -8.32 -41.91 -29.26
C ARG A 111 -9.45 -41.00 -29.74
N ASN A 112 -9.33 -39.68 -29.55
CA ASN A 112 -9.95 -38.70 -30.42
C ASN A 112 -8.89 -37.73 -30.93
N LYS A 113 -8.86 -37.55 -32.25
CA LYS A 113 -7.81 -36.86 -33.00
C LYS A 113 -8.23 -35.40 -33.21
N VAL A 114 -7.81 -34.53 -32.30
CA VAL A 114 -7.81 -33.08 -32.53
C VAL A 114 -6.39 -32.59 -32.35
N GLU A 115 -5.70 -32.33 -33.45
CA GLU A 115 -4.40 -31.67 -33.40
C GLU A 115 -4.62 -30.15 -33.31
N GLY A 116 -4.08 -29.55 -32.25
CA GLY A 116 -3.45 -28.24 -32.38
C GLY A 116 -4.35 -27.01 -32.48
N HIS A 117 -5.42 -26.90 -31.69
CA HIS A 117 -5.84 -25.62 -31.08
C HIS A 117 -6.83 -25.90 -29.92
N LEU A 118 -6.67 -25.22 -28.78
CA LEU A 118 -7.67 -25.20 -27.68
C LEU A 118 -8.79 -24.19 -27.98
N GLN A 119 -9.35 -24.28 -29.19
CA GLN A 119 -10.67 -23.72 -29.52
C GLN A 119 -11.66 -24.86 -29.82
N PRO A 120 -12.03 -25.68 -28.81
CA PRO A 120 -13.26 -26.46 -28.91
C PRO A 120 -14.46 -25.52 -29.09
N ALA A 121 -15.50 -25.99 -29.77
CA ALA A 121 -16.78 -25.27 -29.94
C ALA A 121 -17.60 -25.14 -28.64
N ALA A 122 -17.08 -25.62 -27.51
CA ALA A 122 -17.67 -25.57 -26.18
C ALA A 122 -16.58 -25.24 -25.15
N PRO A 123 -16.89 -24.52 -24.06
CA PRO A 123 -15.90 -24.17 -23.03
C PRO A 123 -15.31 -25.41 -22.33
N PRO A 124 -14.04 -25.37 -21.87
CA PRO A 124 -13.48 -26.41 -21.02
C PRO A 124 -14.19 -26.46 -19.65
N ARG A 125 -14.30 -27.64 -19.03
CA ARG A 125 -15.16 -27.81 -17.83
C ARG A 125 -14.54 -27.28 -16.54
N ASN A 126 -13.22 -27.24 -16.45
CA ASN A 126 -12.46 -26.82 -15.27
C ASN A 126 -10.99 -26.51 -15.64
N LEU A 127 -10.25 -25.84 -14.75
CA LEU A 127 -8.86 -25.45 -15.02
C LEU A 127 -7.92 -26.65 -15.09
N GLN A 128 -8.23 -27.76 -14.42
CA GLN A 128 -7.41 -28.98 -14.43
C GLN A 128 -7.40 -29.64 -15.81
N GLU A 129 -8.54 -29.68 -16.51
CA GLU A 129 -8.64 -30.12 -17.91
C GLU A 129 -7.81 -29.23 -18.84
N VAL A 130 -7.87 -27.89 -18.65
CA VAL A 130 -7.06 -26.95 -19.42
C VAL A 130 -5.57 -27.20 -19.18
N ARG A 131 -5.15 -27.34 -17.92
CA ARG A 131 -3.75 -27.60 -17.55
C ARG A 131 -3.24 -28.90 -18.15
N ALA A 132 -4.02 -29.99 -18.05
CA ALA A 132 -3.69 -31.28 -18.64
C ALA A 132 -3.60 -31.20 -20.18
N ALA A 133 -4.50 -30.47 -20.84
CA ALA A 133 -4.48 -30.27 -22.29
C ALA A 133 -3.28 -29.41 -22.74
N VAL A 134 -2.93 -28.35 -22.02
CA VAL A 134 -1.73 -27.54 -22.25
C VAL A 134 -0.46 -28.37 -22.04
N SER A 135 -0.34 -29.11 -20.94
CA SER A 135 0.79 -30.02 -20.66
C SER A 135 1.01 -31.05 -21.79
N LYS A 136 -0.07 -31.73 -22.21
CA LYS A 136 -0.06 -32.68 -23.34
C LYS A 136 0.34 -32.01 -24.64
N SER A 137 -0.04 -30.75 -24.84
CA SER A 137 0.27 -29.97 -26.04
C SER A 137 1.72 -29.49 -26.05
N ILE A 138 2.26 -29.02 -24.93
CA ILE A 138 3.71 -28.75 -24.73
C ILE A 138 4.51 -30.03 -25.08
N ALA A 139 4.16 -31.17 -24.47
CA ALA A 139 4.83 -32.46 -24.75
C ALA A 139 4.64 -32.95 -26.20
N SER A 140 3.61 -32.47 -26.91
CA SER A 140 3.43 -32.71 -28.36
C SER A 140 4.39 -31.84 -29.18
N VAL A 141 4.46 -30.53 -28.89
CA VAL A 141 5.34 -29.59 -29.58
C VAL A 141 6.81 -29.93 -29.33
N THR A 142 7.22 -30.26 -28.10
CA THR A 142 8.58 -30.75 -27.80
C THR A 142 8.95 -31.98 -28.65
N ARG A 143 8.02 -32.93 -28.84
CA ARG A 143 8.25 -34.12 -29.69
C ARG A 143 8.25 -33.79 -31.18
N LYS A 144 7.49 -32.79 -31.63
CA LYS A 144 7.54 -32.30 -33.02
C LYS A 144 8.86 -31.58 -33.30
N LEU A 145 9.37 -30.77 -32.36
CA LEU A 145 10.69 -30.15 -32.44
C LEU A 145 11.82 -31.19 -32.47
N ALA A 146 11.81 -32.19 -31.58
CA ALA A 146 12.80 -33.28 -31.57
C ALA A 146 12.67 -34.28 -32.74
N ARG A 147 11.61 -34.19 -33.56
CA ARG A 147 11.53 -34.82 -34.88
C ARG A 147 12.17 -33.92 -35.92
N LEU A 148 11.78 -32.64 -35.94
CA LEU A 148 12.31 -31.67 -36.89
C LEU A 148 13.84 -31.52 -36.80
N GLU A 149 14.41 -31.61 -35.60
CA GLU A 149 15.86 -31.63 -35.40
C GLU A 149 16.55 -32.85 -36.06
N ARG A 150 15.91 -34.02 -36.02
CA ARG A 150 16.40 -35.22 -36.72
C ARG A 150 16.13 -35.18 -38.23
N ASP A 151 15.04 -34.56 -38.65
CA ASP A 151 14.74 -34.32 -40.07
C ASP A 151 15.74 -33.33 -40.70
N TYR A 152 16.27 -32.37 -39.92
CA TYR A 152 17.27 -31.39 -40.37
C TYR A 152 18.70 -31.95 -40.38
N TYR A 153 19.14 -32.54 -39.26
CA TYR A 153 20.51 -33.03 -39.10
C TYR A 153 20.71 -34.44 -39.67
N GLY A 154 19.68 -35.29 -39.66
CA GLY A 154 19.75 -36.73 -39.88
C GLY A 154 19.85 -37.53 -38.57
N ASP A 155 19.49 -38.81 -38.60
CA ASP A 155 19.53 -39.67 -37.41
C ASP A 155 20.96 -39.77 -36.85
N LYS A 156 21.09 -39.52 -35.53
CA LYS A 156 22.33 -39.45 -34.74
C LYS A 156 23.28 -38.29 -35.06
N ARG A 157 22.99 -37.45 -36.06
CA ARG A 157 23.78 -36.24 -36.35
C ARG A 157 23.35 -35.07 -35.46
N THR A 158 24.24 -34.09 -35.33
CA THR A 158 24.03 -32.89 -34.49
C THR A 158 24.59 -31.65 -35.21
N VAL A 159 24.36 -30.46 -34.65
CA VAL A 159 25.00 -29.21 -35.11
C VAL A 159 26.53 -29.30 -35.19
N HIS A 160 27.17 -30.17 -34.40
CA HIS A 160 28.61 -30.41 -34.50
C HIS A 160 28.98 -31.19 -35.77
N SER A 161 28.20 -32.23 -36.11
CA SER A 161 28.41 -33.01 -37.35
C SER A 161 28.19 -32.18 -38.61
N ASP A 162 27.20 -31.29 -38.63
CA ASP A 162 27.01 -30.32 -39.73
C ASP A 162 28.17 -29.31 -39.78
N ALA A 163 28.66 -28.83 -38.63
CA ALA A 163 29.81 -27.95 -38.59
C ALA A 163 31.07 -28.63 -39.17
N GLU A 164 31.37 -29.87 -38.75
CA GLU A 164 32.50 -30.65 -39.27
C GLU A 164 32.37 -30.94 -40.77
N GLN A 165 31.16 -31.25 -41.26
CA GLN A 165 30.92 -31.56 -42.67
C GLN A 165 31.06 -30.31 -43.58
N TYR A 166 30.46 -29.18 -43.22
CA TYR A 166 30.33 -28.03 -44.12
C TYR A 166 31.36 -26.92 -43.87
N VAL A 167 31.71 -26.61 -42.61
CA VAL A 167 32.55 -25.43 -42.28
C VAL A 167 33.95 -25.48 -42.93
N PRO A 168 34.70 -26.60 -42.95
CA PRO A 168 36.03 -26.64 -43.57
C PRO A 168 35.99 -26.34 -45.06
N SER A 169 35.03 -26.93 -45.78
CA SER A 169 34.82 -26.72 -47.21
C SER A 169 34.43 -25.28 -47.54
N VAL A 170 33.50 -24.69 -46.78
CA VAL A 170 33.09 -23.30 -47.02
C VAL A 170 34.22 -22.33 -46.65
N LYS A 171 34.97 -22.57 -45.57
CA LYS A 171 36.17 -21.77 -45.23
C LYS A 171 37.30 -21.88 -46.25
N ALA A 172 37.45 -23.01 -46.95
CA ALA A 172 38.39 -23.13 -48.05
C ALA A 172 37.95 -22.23 -49.22
N LEU A 173 36.68 -22.30 -49.61
CA LEU A 173 36.09 -21.48 -50.67
C LEU A 173 36.16 -19.97 -50.37
N MET A 174 35.86 -19.56 -49.13
CA MET A 174 35.99 -18.16 -48.69
C MET A 174 37.44 -17.65 -48.78
N ARG A 175 38.44 -18.49 -48.47
CA ARG A 175 39.87 -18.12 -48.60
C ARG A 175 40.28 -18.00 -50.06
N ALA A 176 39.86 -18.92 -50.92
CA ALA A 176 40.16 -18.88 -52.36
C ALA A 176 39.58 -17.62 -53.04
N LEU A 177 38.39 -17.19 -52.61
CA LEU A 177 37.66 -16.04 -53.20
C LEU A 177 37.71 -14.77 -52.33
N TRP A 178 38.58 -14.72 -51.32
CA TRP A 178 38.89 -13.55 -50.50
C TRP A 178 37.68 -12.92 -49.77
N ILE A 179 36.68 -13.75 -49.42
CA ILE A 179 35.48 -13.31 -48.69
C ILE A 179 35.73 -13.40 -47.18
N LEU A 180 35.39 -12.31 -46.47
CA LEU A 180 35.66 -12.17 -45.03
C LEU A 180 34.61 -12.86 -44.15
N ASP A 181 33.33 -12.75 -44.50
CA ASP A 181 32.20 -13.39 -43.83
C ASP A 181 31.04 -13.69 -44.78
N LEU A 182 30.14 -14.58 -44.34
CA LEU A 182 28.94 -15.02 -45.06
C LEU A 182 27.74 -14.94 -44.09
N ASN A 183 27.44 -13.72 -43.67
CA ASN A 183 26.44 -13.45 -42.65
C ASN A 183 25.16 -12.83 -43.24
N LYS A 184 25.11 -12.60 -44.56
CA LYS A 184 23.91 -12.21 -45.33
C LYS A 184 23.63 -13.21 -46.45
N ALA A 185 22.35 -13.39 -46.77
CA ALA A 185 21.93 -14.24 -47.89
C ALA A 185 22.55 -13.81 -49.24
N SER A 186 22.63 -12.50 -49.49
CA SER A 186 23.24 -11.93 -50.71
C SER A 186 24.73 -12.27 -50.86
N GLU A 187 25.49 -12.30 -49.76
CA GLU A 187 26.92 -12.66 -49.75
C GLU A 187 27.11 -14.14 -50.11
N VAL A 188 26.23 -15.01 -49.60
CA VAL A 188 26.23 -16.45 -49.92
C VAL A 188 25.84 -16.69 -51.38
N GLU A 189 24.81 -16.00 -51.89
CA GLU A 189 24.42 -16.08 -53.30
C GLU A 189 25.50 -15.57 -54.25
N GLU A 190 26.20 -14.50 -53.88
CA GLU A 190 27.32 -13.98 -54.66
C GLU A 190 28.48 -14.99 -54.69
N LEU A 191 28.86 -15.56 -53.54
CA LEU A 191 29.88 -16.61 -53.49
C LEU A 191 29.50 -17.84 -54.32
N ILE A 192 28.22 -18.25 -54.29
CA ILE A 192 27.71 -19.33 -55.13
C ILE A 192 27.82 -19.00 -56.62
N LYS A 193 27.61 -17.74 -57.04
CA LYS A 193 27.77 -17.30 -58.44
C LYS A 193 29.26 -17.24 -58.83
N GLN A 194 30.11 -16.67 -57.99
CA GLN A 194 31.55 -16.52 -58.26
C GLN A 194 32.27 -17.87 -58.34
N SER A 195 31.91 -18.82 -57.48
CA SER A 195 32.51 -20.17 -57.42
C SER A 195 32.14 -21.10 -58.58
N VAL A 196 31.14 -20.74 -59.39
CA VAL A 196 30.80 -21.45 -60.63
C VAL A 196 31.65 -20.98 -61.82
N ASN A 197 32.34 -19.83 -61.72
CA ASN A 197 33.17 -19.30 -62.80
C ASN A 197 34.58 -19.96 -62.79
N PRO A 198 34.95 -20.77 -63.80
CA PRO A 198 36.25 -21.46 -63.84
C PRO A 198 37.47 -20.54 -63.95
N GLN A 199 37.27 -19.26 -64.30
CA GLN A 199 38.33 -18.26 -64.30
C GLN A 199 38.64 -17.73 -62.89
N ARG A 200 37.66 -17.75 -61.98
CA ARG A 200 37.79 -17.22 -60.61
C ARG A 200 38.05 -18.29 -59.57
N TYR A 201 37.59 -19.52 -59.78
CA TYR A 201 37.76 -20.63 -58.87
C TYR A 201 38.26 -21.87 -59.61
N LYS A 202 39.35 -22.47 -59.14
CA LYS A 202 40.04 -23.61 -59.78
C LYS A 202 40.29 -24.80 -58.83
N ASP A 203 39.87 -24.70 -57.57
CA ASP A 203 40.10 -25.74 -56.55
C ASP A 203 38.96 -26.80 -56.56
N ASP A 204 38.89 -27.66 -55.53
CA ASP A 204 37.98 -28.79 -55.48
C ASP A 204 36.50 -28.36 -55.63
N ALA A 205 35.82 -28.92 -56.65
CA ALA A 205 34.40 -28.72 -56.94
C ALA A 205 33.47 -29.17 -55.80
N LYS A 206 33.95 -29.99 -54.85
CA LYS A 206 33.22 -30.35 -53.63
C LYS A 206 32.90 -29.15 -52.75
N HIS A 207 33.76 -28.11 -52.72
CA HIS A 207 33.54 -26.95 -51.85
C HIS A 207 32.33 -26.09 -52.25
N PRO A 208 32.15 -25.67 -53.53
CA PRO A 208 30.93 -24.98 -53.94
C PRO A 208 29.68 -25.88 -53.92
N ALA A 209 29.82 -27.19 -54.11
CA ALA A 209 28.71 -28.13 -53.93
C ALA A 209 28.23 -28.15 -52.48
N ALA A 210 29.14 -28.25 -51.50
CA ALA A 210 28.84 -28.22 -50.08
C ALA A 210 28.16 -26.91 -49.65
N LEU A 211 28.61 -25.75 -50.17
CA LEU A 211 27.98 -24.45 -49.90
C LEU A 211 26.54 -24.39 -50.44
N LYS A 212 26.33 -24.80 -51.70
CA LYS A 212 24.99 -24.83 -52.31
C LYS A 212 24.02 -25.73 -51.53
N GLU A 213 24.49 -26.90 -51.08
CA GLU A 213 23.69 -27.86 -50.34
C GLU A 213 23.22 -27.29 -48.99
N ILE A 214 24.14 -26.77 -48.16
CA ILE A 214 23.78 -26.22 -46.84
C ILE A 214 22.97 -24.92 -46.95
N TYR A 215 23.28 -24.05 -47.93
CA TYR A 215 22.49 -22.84 -48.17
C TYR A 215 21.05 -23.16 -48.61
N ALA A 216 20.87 -24.08 -49.57
CA ALA A 216 19.54 -24.51 -50.00
C ALA A 216 18.76 -25.15 -48.84
N ARG A 217 19.41 -25.98 -48.02
CA ARG A 217 18.81 -26.57 -46.82
C ARG A 217 18.34 -25.50 -45.83
N VAL A 218 19.19 -24.52 -45.49
CA VAL A 218 18.84 -23.41 -44.60
C VAL A 218 17.67 -22.59 -45.17
N MET A 219 17.74 -22.23 -46.46
CA MET A 219 16.75 -21.35 -47.09
C MET A 219 15.36 -21.97 -47.26
N THR A 220 15.28 -23.27 -47.53
CA THR A 220 14.00 -23.98 -47.72
C THR A 220 13.43 -24.53 -46.40
N PHE A 221 14.29 -25.04 -45.50
CA PHE A 221 13.82 -25.78 -44.33
C PHE A 221 13.34 -24.87 -43.19
N LEU A 222 14.06 -23.77 -42.89
CA LEU A 222 13.68 -22.89 -41.78
C LEU A 222 12.28 -22.27 -41.93
N PRO A 223 11.92 -21.56 -43.03
CA PRO A 223 10.65 -20.84 -43.09
C PRO A 223 9.44 -21.79 -43.05
N ASP A 224 9.48 -22.87 -43.83
CA ASP A 224 8.35 -23.78 -44.01
C ASP A 224 8.11 -24.67 -42.78
N ARG A 225 9.17 -25.07 -42.08
CA ARG A 225 9.08 -26.05 -40.99
C ARG A 225 9.08 -25.46 -39.58
N LEU A 226 9.74 -24.32 -39.35
CA LEU A 226 9.73 -23.69 -38.02
C LEU A 226 8.48 -22.83 -37.77
N THR A 227 7.93 -22.18 -38.80
CA THR A 227 6.74 -21.31 -38.64
C THR A 227 5.57 -22.03 -37.96
N PRO A 228 5.17 -23.26 -38.37
CA PRO A 228 4.10 -24.00 -37.69
C PRO A 228 4.40 -24.37 -36.23
N LEU A 229 5.68 -24.50 -35.84
CA LEU A 229 6.09 -24.73 -34.44
C LEU A 229 6.06 -23.44 -33.63
N ILE A 230 6.50 -22.32 -34.20
CA ILE A 230 6.44 -20.99 -33.58
C ILE A 230 4.99 -20.61 -33.33
N ASP A 231 4.10 -20.77 -34.31
CA ASP A 231 2.68 -20.45 -34.17
C ASP A 231 1.97 -21.40 -33.19
N ALA A 232 2.37 -22.69 -33.13
CA ALA A 232 1.88 -23.61 -32.09
C ALA A 232 2.35 -23.21 -30.68
N CYS A 233 3.57 -22.70 -30.52
CA CYS A 233 4.05 -22.12 -29.26
C CYS A 233 3.30 -20.82 -28.90
N GLN A 234 3.00 -19.96 -29.87
CA GLN A 234 2.20 -18.76 -29.63
C GLN A 234 0.80 -19.13 -29.12
N GLY A 235 0.11 -20.07 -29.78
CA GLY A 235 -1.18 -20.56 -29.31
C GLY A 235 -1.12 -21.19 -27.91
N LEU A 236 -0.01 -21.81 -27.51
CA LEU A 236 0.21 -22.26 -26.14
C LEU A 236 0.38 -21.10 -25.15
N LEU A 237 1.13 -20.06 -25.51
CA LEU A 237 1.29 -18.85 -24.70
C LEU A 237 -0.04 -18.13 -24.49
N ASP A 238 -0.86 -18.01 -25.54
CA ASP A 238 -2.16 -17.34 -25.47
C ASP A 238 -3.12 -18.09 -24.52
N ASN A 239 -3.11 -19.43 -24.57
CA ASN A 239 -3.88 -20.26 -23.64
C ASN A 239 -3.39 -20.14 -22.19
N LEU A 240 -2.07 -20.15 -21.94
CA LEU A 240 -1.52 -19.93 -20.59
C LEU A 240 -1.89 -18.54 -20.07
N SER A 241 -1.72 -17.51 -20.89
CA SER A 241 -2.04 -16.11 -20.54
C SER A 241 -3.53 -15.91 -20.24
N ARG A 242 -4.41 -16.73 -20.84
CA ARG A 242 -5.86 -16.67 -20.64
C ARG A 242 -6.35 -17.40 -19.40
N TYR A 243 -5.80 -18.59 -19.10
CA TYR A 243 -6.34 -19.48 -18.05
C TYR A 243 -5.46 -19.56 -16.79
N CYS A 244 -4.14 -19.38 -16.91
CA CYS A 244 -3.18 -19.44 -15.79
C CYS A 244 -2.87 -18.03 -15.25
N VAL A 245 -3.94 -17.31 -14.87
CA VAL A 245 -3.91 -15.94 -14.32
C VAL A 245 -3.98 -15.94 -12.79
N SER A 246 -3.53 -14.87 -12.12
CA SER A 246 -3.56 -14.77 -10.65
C SER A 246 -4.95 -14.44 -10.06
N PHE A 247 -5.83 -13.79 -10.83
CA PHE A 247 -7.06 -13.13 -10.32
C PHE A 247 -6.79 -12.06 -9.24
N TYR A 248 -5.58 -11.49 -9.25
CA TYR A 248 -5.14 -10.39 -8.40
C TYR A 248 -4.86 -9.15 -9.25
N SER A 249 -5.24 -7.98 -8.73
CA SER A 249 -5.06 -6.68 -9.37
C SER A 249 -4.44 -5.69 -8.37
N ALA A 250 -3.19 -5.30 -8.63
CA ALA A 250 -2.45 -4.36 -7.80
C ALA A 250 -3.07 -2.94 -7.73
N GLU A 251 -4.03 -2.62 -8.61
CA GLU A 251 -4.75 -1.33 -8.61
C GLU A 251 -6.01 -1.33 -7.72
N SER A 252 -6.60 -2.51 -7.46
CA SER A 252 -7.92 -2.61 -6.81
C SER A 252 -7.96 -3.48 -5.55
N ASP A 253 -6.94 -4.30 -5.33
CA ASP A 253 -6.91 -5.30 -4.27
C ASP A 253 -5.93 -4.90 -3.16
N SER A 254 -6.20 -5.35 -1.93
CA SER A 254 -5.24 -5.30 -0.83
C SER A 254 -4.01 -6.15 -1.15
N TYR A 255 -2.84 -5.77 -0.61
CA TYR A 255 -1.61 -6.51 -0.90
C TYR A 255 -1.69 -7.95 -0.33
N LEU A 256 -1.40 -8.95 -1.16
CA LEU A 256 -1.25 -10.34 -0.79
C LEU A 256 0.00 -10.90 -1.50
N GLU A 257 1.04 -11.21 -0.73
CA GLU A 257 2.40 -11.47 -1.22
C GLU A 257 2.47 -12.58 -2.28
N THR A 258 1.89 -13.75 -2.02
CA THR A 258 1.84 -14.88 -2.96
C THR A 258 1.13 -14.51 -4.27
N ALA A 259 0.07 -13.71 -4.21
CA ALA A 259 -0.69 -13.31 -5.39
C ALA A 259 0.01 -12.20 -6.20
N ALA A 260 0.66 -11.26 -5.52
CA ALA A 260 1.49 -10.24 -6.15
C ALA A 260 2.69 -10.89 -6.86
N HIS A 261 3.47 -11.71 -6.16
CA HIS A 261 4.63 -12.40 -6.75
C HIS A 261 4.26 -13.37 -7.87
N TYR A 262 3.12 -14.08 -7.78
CA TYR A 262 2.67 -14.89 -8.90
C TYR A 262 2.34 -14.02 -10.13
N THR A 263 1.73 -12.84 -9.94
CA THR A 263 1.44 -11.89 -11.02
C THR A 263 2.72 -11.32 -11.67
N GLU A 264 3.75 -11.04 -10.88
CA GLU A 264 5.08 -10.65 -11.39
C GLU A 264 5.75 -11.79 -12.18
N GLN A 265 5.68 -13.02 -11.67
CA GLN A 265 6.27 -14.20 -12.32
C GLN A 265 5.63 -14.51 -13.67
N ILE A 266 4.29 -14.53 -13.77
CA ILE A 266 3.60 -14.78 -15.05
C ILE A 266 3.90 -13.70 -16.09
N THR A 267 4.04 -12.44 -15.66
CA THR A 267 4.43 -11.32 -16.54
C THR A 267 5.85 -11.53 -17.07
N SER A 268 6.81 -11.81 -16.19
CA SER A 268 8.20 -12.08 -16.59
C SER A 268 8.36 -13.33 -17.46
N TRP A 269 7.57 -14.38 -17.21
CA TRP A 269 7.58 -15.58 -18.05
C TRP A 269 6.98 -15.33 -19.43
N ARG A 270 5.88 -14.59 -19.52
CA ARG A 270 5.29 -14.16 -20.78
C ARG A 270 6.30 -13.40 -21.64
N GLU A 271 6.94 -12.37 -21.09
CA GLU A 271 7.97 -11.59 -21.79
C GLU A 271 9.13 -12.49 -22.29
N LYS A 272 9.63 -13.40 -21.46
CA LYS A 272 10.71 -14.34 -21.83
C LYS A 272 10.32 -15.29 -22.96
N VAL A 273 9.06 -15.73 -22.99
CA VAL A 273 8.52 -16.56 -24.08
C VAL A 273 8.37 -15.72 -25.35
N GLU A 274 7.73 -14.56 -25.29
CA GLU A 274 7.52 -13.66 -26.44
C GLU A 274 8.85 -13.27 -27.09
N VAL A 275 9.85 -12.86 -26.30
CA VAL A 275 11.21 -12.58 -26.77
C VAL A 275 11.85 -13.82 -27.43
N SER A 276 11.68 -15.01 -26.87
CA SER A 276 12.24 -16.24 -27.44
C SER A 276 11.59 -16.59 -28.79
N LEU A 277 10.26 -16.47 -28.91
CA LEU A 277 9.54 -16.72 -30.17
C LEU A 277 9.89 -15.67 -31.23
N LEU A 278 10.03 -14.39 -30.84
CA LEU A 278 10.48 -13.31 -31.72
C LEU A 278 11.92 -13.49 -32.19
N SER A 279 12.84 -13.96 -31.33
CA SER A 279 14.21 -14.31 -31.75
C SER A 279 14.21 -15.45 -32.78
N ALA A 280 13.51 -16.55 -32.50
CA ALA A 280 13.39 -17.68 -33.41
C ALA A 280 12.81 -17.29 -34.79
N ARG A 281 11.83 -16.36 -34.82
CA ARG A 281 11.21 -15.87 -36.06
C ARG A 281 12.07 -14.82 -36.79
N SER A 282 12.75 -13.95 -36.07
CA SER A 282 13.45 -12.79 -36.66
C SER A 282 14.83 -13.09 -37.22
N LEU A 283 15.51 -14.13 -36.73
CA LEU A 283 16.87 -14.50 -37.18
C LEU A 283 16.91 -14.77 -38.69
N TYR A 284 15.94 -15.52 -39.23
CA TYR A 284 15.82 -15.82 -40.66
C TYR A 284 15.59 -14.56 -41.51
N LYS A 285 14.64 -13.71 -41.11
CA LYS A 285 14.35 -12.45 -41.80
C LYS A 285 15.56 -11.50 -41.80
N LYS A 286 16.33 -11.46 -40.70
CA LYS A 286 17.55 -10.64 -40.60
C LYS A 286 18.66 -11.18 -41.50
N PHE A 287 18.89 -12.49 -41.56
CA PHE A 287 19.84 -13.11 -42.51
C PHE A 287 19.53 -12.75 -43.97
N GLN A 288 18.26 -12.70 -44.36
CA GLN A 288 17.83 -12.30 -45.70
C GLN A 288 18.03 -10.81 -46.02
N THR A 289 18.10 -9.92 -45.02
CA THR A 289 17.96 -8.46 -45.23
C THR A 289 19.13 -7.63 -44.71
N THR A 290 19.46 -7.76 -43.42
CA THR A 290 20.46 -6.92 -42.73
C THR A 290 21.76 -7.67 -42.45
N GLY A 291 21.69 -8.99 -42.38
CA GLY A 291 22.70 -9.88 -41.82
C GLY A 291 22.46 -10.27 -40.38
N ILE A 292 23.20 -11.29 -39.95
CA ILE A 292 23.20 -11.83 -38.58
C ILE A 292 24.58 -11.63 -37.93
N ASN A 293 24.57 -11.25 -36.66
CA ASN A 293 25.78 -11.01 -35.87
C ASN A 293 25.85 -12.00 -34.69
N HIS A 294 27.06 -12.29 -34.19
CA HIS A 294 27.26 -13.22 -33.06
C HIS A 294 26.41 -12.87 -31.83
N ASN A 295 26.30 -11.58 -31.50
CA ASN A 295 25.49 -11.04 -30.40
C ASN A 295 23.97 -11.27 -30.54
N MET A 296 23.49 -11.75 -31.69
CA MET A 296 22.07 -12.04 -31.94
C MET A 296 21.69 -13.49 -31.63
N LEU A 297 22.69 -14.36 -31.40
CA LEU A 297 22.49 -15.77 -31.08
C LEU A 297 22.29 -15.97 -29.57
N SER A 298 21.57 -17.03 -29.21
CA SER A 298 21.49 -17.49 -27.83
C SER A 298 22.87 -17.88 -27.29
N SER A 299 23.11 -17.61 -25.99
CA SER A 299 24.41 -17.88 -25.33
C SER A 299 24.98 -19.29 -25.58
N PRO A 300 24.20 -20.39 -25.56
CA PRO A 300 24.72 -21.72 -25.88
C PRO A 300 25.27 -21.83 -27.30
N VAL A 301 24.60 -21.23 -28.30
CA VAL A 301 25.01 -21.28 -29.71
C VAL A 301 26.14 -20.31 -30.00
N ALA A 302 26.11 -19.10 -29.43
CA ALA A 302 27.22 -18.15 -29.48
C ALA A 302 28.53 -18.78 -28.94
N ASN A 303 28.46 -19.49 -27.81
CA ASN A 303 29.59 -20.22 -27.23
C ASN A 303 30.03 -21.43 -28.06
N PHE A 304 29.15 -22.00 -28.90
CA PHE A 304 29.50 -23.05 -29.86
C PHE A 304 30.21 -22.45 -31.08
N CYS A 305 29.69 -21.34 -31.65
CA CYS A 305 30.32 -20.61 -32.75
C CYS A 305 31.75 -20.18 -32.41
N SER A 306 32.00 -19.67 -31.19
CA SER A 306 33.35 -19.29 -30.77
C SER A 306 34.30 -20.49 -30.64
N ARG A 307 33.81 -21.65 -30.20
CA ARG A 307 34.64 -22.88 -30.03
C ARG A 307 34.97 -23.56 -31.35
N CYS A 308 34.07 -23.52 -32.32
CA CYS A 308 34.26 -24.12 -33.64
C CYS A 308 34.68 -23.10 -34.73
N ASP A 309 35.02 -21.86 -34.33
CA ASP A 309 35.39 -20.75 -35.22
C ASP A 309 34.37 -20.52 -36.36
N ILE A 310 33.07 -20.53 -36.05
CA ILE A 310 31.97 -20.36 -37.02
C ILE A 310 31.50 -18.90 -37.08
N ASN A 311 32.23 -17.96 -36.46
CA ASN A 311 31.82 -16.55 -36.32
C ASN A 311 31.60 -15.81 -37.65
N LYS A 312 32.16 -16.34 -38.75
CA LYS A 312 32.06 -15.82 -40.12
C LYS A 312 31.01 -16.56 -40.99
N LEU A 313 30.33 -17.55 -40.41
CA LEU A 313 29.48 -18.55 -41.09
C LEU A 313 28.20 -18.81 -40.28
N LEU A 314 27.63 -17.78 -39.67
CA LEU A 314 26.57 -17.91 -38.67
C LEU A 314 25.28 -18.51 -39.24
N PHE A 315 25.10 -18.52 -40.57
CA PHE A 315 23.88 -19.06 -41.19
C PHE A 315 23.71 -20.58 -40.97
N ILE A 316 24.82 -21.31 -40.80
CA ILE A 316 24.83 -22.76 -40.56
C ILE A 316 24.19 -23.12 -39.21
N VAL A 317 24.29 -22.23 -38.20
CA VAL A 317 23.77 -22.48 -36.84
C VAL A 317 22.37 -21.92 -36.60
N MET A 318 21.75 -21.25 -37.58
CA MET A 318 20.44 -20.59 -37.42
C MET A 318 19.34 -21.54 -36.93
N PHE A 319 19.31 -22.77 -37.45
CA PHE A 319 18.35 -23.79 -37.02
C PHE A 319 18.59 -24.27 -35.58
N ALA A 320 19.86 -24.40 -35.16
CA ALA A 320 20.21 -24.74 -33.77
C ALA A 320 19.77 -23.65 -32.79
N ASP A 321 19.90 -22.39 -33.20
CA ASP A 321 19.53 -21.23 -32.38
C ASP A 321 18.02 -21.07 -32.25
N ALA A 322 17.28 -21.15 -33.36
CA ALA A 322 15.82 -21.17 -33.35
C ALA A 322 15.26 -22.33 -32.51
N SER A 323 15.87 -23.53 -32.63
CA SER A 323 15.50 -24.69 -31.81
C SER A 323 15.80 -24.45 -30.32
N THR A 324 16.92 -23.81 -29.99
CA THR A 324 17.28 -23.46 -28.61
C THR A 324 16.28 -22.46 -28.01
N HIS A 325 15.88 -21.43 -28.77
CA HIS A 325 14.83 -20.50 -28.36
C HIS A 325 13.46 -21.18 -28.17
N LEU A 326 13.07 -22.11 -29.04
CA LEU A 326 11.83 -22.89 -28.88
C LEU A 326 11.87 -23.81 -27.64
N ARG A 327 13.00 -24.48 -27.37
CA ARG A 327 13.17 -25.29 -26.14
C ARG A 327 13.11 -24.42 -24.87
N ASN A 328 13.69 -23.23 -24.90
CA ASN A 328 13.63 -22.27 -23.79
C ASN A 328 12.18 -21.82 -23.52
N ALA A 329 11.44 -21.44 -24.58
CA ALA A 329 10.02 -21.08 -24.48
C ALA A 329 9.17 -22.21 -23.88
N LEU A 330 9.29 -23.44 -24.39
CA LEU A 330 8.56 -24.61 -23.89
C LEU A 330 8.92 -24.96 -22.43
N THR A 331 10.18 -24.74 -22.03
CA THR A 331 10.63 -24.94 -20.65
C THR A 331 9.98 -23.92 -19.71
N VAL A 332 9.97 -22.64 -20.09
CA VAL A 332 9.32 -21.57 -19.32
C VAL A 332 7.80 -21.80 -19.20
N MET A 333 7.13 -22.18 -20.29
CA MET A 333 5.71 -22.55 -20.29
C MET A 333 5.42 -23.72 -19.32
N LYS A 334 6.29 -24.74 -19.29
CA LYS A 334 6.15 -25.88 -18.36
C LYS A 334 6.31 -25.43 -16.90
N SER A 335 7.27 -24.55 -16.60
CA SER A 335 7.44 -23.97 -15.26
C SER A 335 6.23 -23.14 -14.84
N TRP A 336 5.70 -22.27 -15.72
CA TRP A 336 4.49 -21.50 -15.44
C TRP A 336 3.32 -22.43 -15.08
N LEU A 337 3.09 -23.47 -15.88
CA LEU A 337 2.01 -24.44 -15.63
C LEU A 337 2.14 -25.13 -14.26
N GLN A 338 3.35 -25.59 -13.92
CA GLN A 338 3.62 -26.23 -12.63
C GLN A 338 3.44 -25.27 -11.44
N THR A 339 3.79 -23.98 -11.60
CA THR A 339 3.53 -22.98 -10.56
C THR A 339 2.04 -22.64 -10.45
N ASP A 340 1.29 -22.56 -11.56
CA ASP A 340 -0.17 -22.37 -11.53
C ASP A 340 -0.89 -23.54 -10.83
N GLU A 341 -0.42 -24.77 -11.02
CA GLU A 341 -0.92 -25.96 -10.31
C GLU A 341 -0.75 -25.85 -8.79
N ASN A 342 0.41 -25.36 -8.34
CA ASN A 342 0.70 -25.19 -6.91
C ASN A 342 0.12 -23.88 -6.30
N TYR A 343 -0.19 -22.88 -7.12
CA TYR A 343 -0.67 -21.55 -6.68
C TYR A 343 -1.88 -21.62 -5.74
N THR A 344 -2.85 -22.50 -6.03
CA THR A 344 -4.02 -22.71 -5.16
C THR A 344 -3.67 -23.28 -3.79
N THR A 345 -2.59 -24.07 -3.69
CA THR A 345 -2.11 -24.61 -2.41
C THR A 345 -1.41 -23.52 -1.60
N TYR A 346 -0.59 -22.68 -2.24
CA TYR A 346 0.06 -21.56 -1.56
C TYR A 346 -0.96 -20.55 -1.02
N VAL A 347 -1.92 -20.08 -1.83
CA VAL A 347 -2.97 -19.15 -1.35
C VAL A 347 -3.86 -19.78 -0.26
N LYS A 348 -4.02 -21.10 -0.25
CA LYS A 348 -4.72 -21.81 0.84
C LYS A 348 -3.91 -21.81 2.14
N ASN A 349 -2.59 -21.96 2.08
CA ASN A 349 -1.73 -21.86 3.24
C ASN A 349 -1.72 -20.43 3.80
N ASP A 350 -1.55 -19.42 2.93
CA ASP A 350 -1.67 -18.00 3.30
C ASP A 350 -3.00 -17.73 4.02
N MET A 351 -4.13 -18.25 3.50
CA MET A 351 -5.44 -18.07 4.13
C MET A 351 -5.49 -18.64 5.56
N ILE A 352 -4.90 -19.82 5.80
CA ILE A 352 -4.83 -20.45 7.13
C ILE A 352 -3.95 -19.62 8.09
N GLU A 353 -2.82 -19.10 7.60
CA GLU A 353 -1.93 -18.26 8.39
C GLU A 353 -2.57 -16.90 8.73
N LEU A 354 -3.27 -16.28 7.78
CA LEU A 354 -4.03 -15.05 7.99
C LEU A 354 -5.22 -15.27 8.94
N GLU A 355 -5.89 -16.43 8.89
CA GLU A 355 -6.94 -16.81 9.83
C GLU A 355 -6.40 -16.95 11.27
N LYS A 356 -5.25 -17.62 11.45
CA LYS A 356 -4.58 -17.71 12.76
C LYS A 356 -4.13 -16.34 13.28
N LEU A 357 -3.50 -15.53 12.43
CA LEU A 357 -3.09 -14.17 12.79
C LEU A 357 -4.30 -13.31 13.19
N LYS A 358 -5.44 -13.50 12.53
CA LYS A 358 -6.69 -12.80 12.86
C LYS A 358 -7.21 -13.16 14.25
N GLU A 359 -7.16 -14.45 14.63
CA GLU A 359 -7.52 -14.88 15.99
C GLU A 359 -6.62 -14.23 17.06
N ASP A 360 -5.31 -14.15 16.81
CA ASP A 360 -4.37 -13.53 17.74
C ASP A 360 -4.58 -12.00 17.84
N LYS A 361 -4.84 -11.31 16.72
CA LYS A 361 -5.21 -9.88 16.73
C LYS A 361 -6.53 -9.62 17.47
N ILE A 362 -7.51 -10.52 17.40
CA ILE A 362 -8.78 -10.41 18.15
C ILE A 362 -8.54 -10.45 19.67
N LYS A 363 -7.60 -11.29 20.15
CA LYS A 363 -7.21 -11.35 21.57
C LYS A 363 -6.62 -10.00 22.00
N VAL A 364 -5.61 -9.51 21.28
CA VAL A 364 -4.97 -8.20 21.56
C VAL A 364 -5.98 -7.05 21.55
N LEU A 365 -6.92 -7.02 20.61
CA LEU A 365 -7.98 -6.00 20.57
C LEU A 365 -8.97 -6.11 21.75
N ARG A 366 -9.30 -7.31 22.20
CA ARG A 366 -10.12 -7.52 23.41
C ARG A 366 -9.39 -7.03 24.66
N ASP A 367 -8.10 -7.30 24.78
CA ASP A 367 -7.28 -6.88 25.91
C ASP A 367 -7.12 -5.35 25.95
N LEU A 368 -6.84 -4.72 24.80
CA LEU A 368 -6.78 -3.26 24.68
C LEU A 368 -8.13 -2.59 24.98
N ARG A 369 -9.25 -3.15 24.51
CA ARG A 369 -10.60 -2.65 24.86
C ARG A 369 -10.87 -2.75 26.36
N THR A 370 -10.42 -3.83 27.00
CA THR A 370 -10.53 -4.02 28.45
C THR A 370 -9.67 -3.02 29.23
N LYS A 371 -8.44 -2.76 28.77
CA LYS A 371 -7.55 -1.71 29.32
C LYS A 371 -8.16 -0.30 29.17
N CYS A 372 -8.73 0.04 28.01
CA CYS A 372 -9.41 1.33 27.81
C CYS A 372 -10.60 1.49 28.76
N HIS A 373 -11.38 0.41 28.97
CA HIS A 373 -12.53 0.43 29.88
C HIS A 373 -12.11 0.60 31.35
N SER A 374 -11.08 -0.12 31.82
CA SER A 374 -10.59 0.01 33.20
C SER A 374 -9.95 1.38 33.47
N LEU A 375 -9.21 1.95 32.51
CA LEU A 375 -8.69 3.31 32.61
C LEU A 375 -9.81 4.35 32.62
N THR A 376 -10.82 4.23 31.75
CA THR A 376 -12.02 5.09 31.78
C THR A 376 -12.72 5.06 33.14
N TYR A 377 -12.89 3.86 33.71
CA TYR A 377 -13.48 3.69 35.04
C TYR A 377 -12.63 4.34 36.15
N LYS A 378 -11.30 4.17 36.11
CA LYS A 378 -10.36 4.79 37.05
C LYS A 378 -10.40 6.33 36.96
N VAL A 379 -10.47 6.91 35.76
CA VAL A 379 -10.65 8.36 35.57
C VAL A 379 -11.96 8.82 36.22
N ASN A 380 -13.08 8.15 35.95
CA ASN A 380 -14.38 8.51 36.54
C ASN A 380 -14.39 8.42 38.08
N GLN A 381 -13.69 7.44 38.67
CA GLN A 381 -13.52 7.34 40.12
C GLN A 381 -12.74 8.52 40.69
N LEU A 382 -11.57 8.83 40.10
CA LEU A 382 -10.73 9.95 40.54
C LEU A 382 -11.44 11.30 40.38
N GLU A 383 -12.18 11.52 39.29
CA GLU A 383 -13.02 12.73 39.09
C GLU A 383 -14.18 12.83 40.09
N SER A 384 -14.67 11.70 40.61
CA SER A 384 -15.65 11.70 41.71
C SER A 384 -14.99 12.04 43.05
N GLU A 385 -13.77 11.57 43.28
CA GLU A 385 -12.99 11.90 44.47
C GLU A 385 -12.52 13.37 44.47
N GLU A 386 -12.05 13.89 43.34
CA GLU A 386 -11.70 15.30 43.17
C GLU A 386 -12.88 16.20 43.54
N ARG A 387 -14.08 15.92 43.00
CA ARG A 387 -15.29 16.68 43.32
C ARG A 387 -15.65 16.61 44.81
N ARG A 388 -15.50 15.46 45.45
CA ARG A 388 -15.72 15.29 46.90
C ARG A 388 -14.71 16.11 47.72
N LEU A 389 -13.42 16.01 47.39
CA LEU A 389 -12.35 16.77 48.07
C LEU A 389 -12.52 18.28 47.86
N ALA A 390 -12.88 18.73 46.65
CA ALA A 390 -13.14 20.14 46.38
C ALA A 390 -14.33 20.69 47.20
N GLN A 391 -15.39 19.90 47.37
CA GLN A 391 -16.52 20.25 48.25
C GLN A 391 -16.10 20.32 49.72
N GLU A 392 -15.35 19.33 50.22
CA GLU A 392 -14.79 19.33 51.58
C GLU A 392 -13.91 20.56 51.82
N ILE A 393 -12.97 20.87 50.91
CA ILE A 393 -12.08 22.02 51.01
C ILE A 393 -12.85 23.34 50.97
N THR A 394 -13.88 23.47 50.14
CA THR A 394 -14.70 24.69 50.10
C THR A 394 -15.39 24.94 51.45
N ALA A 395 -16.02 23.92 52.02
CA ALA A 395 -16.67 23.99 53.32
C ALA A 395 -15.70 24.17 54.51
N MET A 396 -14.41 23.80 54.34
CA MET A 396 -13.35 24.08 55.31
C MET A 396 -12.78 25.50 55.16
N ARG A 397 -12.62 26.02 53.94
CA ARG A 397 -12.12 27.38 53.68
C ARG A 397 -13.01 28.47 54.27
N GLU A 398 -14.33 28.28 54.25
CA GLU A 398 -15.29 29.16 54.93
C GLU A 398 -15.01 29.29 56.44
N LYS A 399 -14.42 28.25 57.05
CA LYS A 399 -14.04 28.22 58.47
C LYS A 399 -12.57 28.59 58.68
N GLU A 400 -11.71 28.34 57.70
CA GLU A 400 -10.27 28.58 57.77
C GLU A 400 -9.94 30.03 58.14
N GLU A 401 -10.62 31.01 57.54
CA GLU A 401 -10.42 32.44 57.88
C GLU A 401 -10.75 32.71 59.35
N SER A 402 -11.86 32.17 59.87
CA SER A 402 -12.20 32.31 61.29
C SER A 402 -11.18 31.63 62.22
N LEU A 403 -10.62 30.48 61.81
CA LEU A 403 -9.58 29.76 62.56
C LEU A 403 -8.23 30.49 62.53
N ARG A 404 -7.89 31.17 61.42
CA ARG A 404 -6.69 32.04 61.32
C ARG A 404 -6.80 33.27 62.21
N ILE A 405 -7.97 33.92 62.25
CA ILE A 405 -8.25 35.04 63.16
C ILE A 405 -8.17 34.57 64.62
N GLU A 406 -8.74 33.42 64.95
CA GLU A 406 -8.66 32.82 66.29
C GLU A 406 -7.22 32.41 66.68
N GLU A 407 -6.41 31.92 65.73
CA GLU A 407 -4.98 31.64 65.95
C GLU A 407 -4.22 32.91 66.34
N VAL A 408 -4.38 34.00 65.57
CA VAL A 408 -3.73 35.29 65.86
C VAL A 408 -4.19 35.84 67.21
N PHE A 409 -5.49 35.75 67.52
CA PHE A 409 -6.03 36.16 68.82
C PHE A 409 -5.40 35.38 69.98
N LEU A 410 -5.33 34.04 69.89
CA LEU A 410 -4.75 33.21 70.94
C LEU A 410 -3.23 33.38 71.07
N VAL A 411 -2.50 33.60 69.96
CA VAL A 411 -1.07 33.95 70.00
C VAL A 411 -0.87 35.27 70.74
N ASN A 412 -1.67 36.30 70.43
CA ASN A 412 -1.60 37.59 71.14
C ASN A 412 -1.95 37.43 72.62
N GLN A 413 -3.01 36.70 72.96
CA GLN A 413 -3.41 36.48 74.35
C GLN A 413 -2.38 35.66 75.15
N ILE A 414 -1.69 34.70 74.52
CA ILE A 414 -0.56 33.99 75.15
C ILE A 414 0.58 34.97 75.43
N ASN A 415 0.97 35.79 74.45
CA ASN A 415 2.02 36.79 74.61
C ASN A 415 1.68 37.82 75.70
N GLU A 416 0.43 38.28 75.78
CA GLU A 416 -0.07 39.18 76.82
C GLU A 416 0.05 38.54 78.21
N VAL A 417 -0.37 37.27 78.37
CA VAL A 417 -0.27 36.53 79.63
C VAL A 417 1.19 36.27 80.02
N ASP A 418 2.06 35.92 79.08
CA ASP A 418 3.51 35.76 79.33
C ASP A 418 4.14 37.09 79.79
N LEU A 419 3.81 38.22 79.14
CA LEU A 419 4.29 39.55 79.53
C LEU A 419 3.74 39.98 80.89
N GLU A 420 2.48 39.67 81.21
CA GLU A 420 1.90 39.95 82.52
C GLU A 420 2.53 39.09 83.62
N ILE A 421 2.85 37.82 83.33
CA ILE A 421 3.66 36.96 84.22
C ILE A 421 5.03 37.61 84.45
N GLU A 422 5.78 37.96 83.41
CA GLU A 422 7.09 38.61 83.56
C GLU A 422 7.00 39.90 84.39
N PHE A 423 6.00 40.75 84.13
CA PHE A 423 5.81 42.01 84.85
C PHE A 423 5.49 41.76 86.33
N LYS A 424 4.55 40.86 86.63
CA LYS A 424 4.15 40.54 88.01
C LYS A 424 5.24 39.79 88.77
N GLU A 425 6.07 38.96 88.12
CA GLU A 425 7.26 38.38 88.74
C GLU A 425 8.29 39.44 89.10
N ARG A 426 8.62 40.36 88.18
CA ARG A 426 9.51 41.50 88.47
C ARG A 426 8.95 42.39 89.59
N ARG A 427 7.64 42.69 89.57
CA ARG A 427 6.96 43.50 90.60
C ARG A 427 6.97 42.83 91.97
N ARG A 428 6.63 41.53 92.05
CA ARG A 428 6.71 40.70 93.27
C ARG A 428 8.13 40.69 93.83
N ASP A 429 9.13 40.48 92.98
CA ASP A 429 10.53 40.37 93.42
C ASP A 429 11.12 41.73 93.82
N ASN A 430 10.64 42.83 93.24
CA ASN A 430 10.96 44.18 93.69
C ASN A 430 10.29 44.51 95.04
N LEU A 431 9.00 44.17 95.21
CA LEU A 431 8.30 44.37 96.48
C LEU A 431 8.94 43.56 97.62
N ARG A 432 9.33 42.30 97.37
CA ARG A 432 10.08 41.47 98.34
C ARG A 432 11.45 42.03 98.72
N LYS A 433 12.10 42.79 97.83
CA LYS A 433 13.36 43.50 98.12
C LYS A 433 13.12 44.81 98.88
N GLN A 434 12.04 45.52 98.57
CA GLN A 434 11.66 46.78 99.24
C GLN A 434 11.16 46.54 100.67
N SER A 435 10.31 45.52 100.90
CA SER A 435 9.81 45.14 102.22
C SER A 435 10.89 44.62 103.18
N ALA A 436 12.13 44.44 102.71
CA ALA A 436 13.28 44.05 103.52
C ALA A 436 14.11 45.25 104.01
N VAL A 437 13.78 46.49 103.60
CA VAL A 437 14.59 47.69 103.87
C VAL A 437 13.79 48.79 104.59
N GLU A 438 12.50 48.99 104.29
CA GLU A 438 11.63 49.95 105.00
C GLU A 438 10.19 49.42 105.19
N PRO A 439 9.52 49.76 106.33
CA PRO A 439 8.11 49.47 106.54
C PRO A 439 7.24 50.54 105.86
N LEU A 440 6.65 50.20 104.71
CA LEU A 440 5.82 51.10 103.92
C LEU A 440 4.31 50.95 104.19
N GLU A 441 3.59 52.04 103.91
CA GLU A 441 2.14 52.21 104.06
C GLU A 441 1.28 51.15 103.33
N PRO A 442 -0.01 51.01 103.70
CA PRO A 442 -0.92 50.00 103.15
C PRO A 442 -1.27 50.26 101.67
N THR A 443 -0.33 49.92 100.79
CA THR A 443 -0.57 49.73 99.37
C THR A 443 -1.40 48.47 99.14
N THR A 444 -2.34 48.53 98.19
CA THR A 444 -3.32 47.46 97.91
C THR A 444 -2.71 46.20 97.27
N GLU A 445 -1.41 46.21 96.93
CA GLU A 445 -0.69 45.08 96.31
C GLU A 445 0.19 44.37 97.35
N THR A 446 -0.25 43.22 97.87
CA THR A 446 0.61 42.38 98.73
C THR A 446 1.41 41.37 97.89
N PRO A 447 2.61 40.95 98.34
CA PRO A 447 3.40 39.94 97.63
C PRO A 447 2.70 38.57 97.57
N GLU A 448 1.74 38.31 98.45
CA GLU A 448 0.93 37.09 98.49
C GLU A 448 -0.22 37.13 97.48
N ALA A 449 -0.88 38.29 97.31
CA ALA A 449 -1.84 38.50 96.24
C ALA A 449 -1.19 38.30 94.86
N LEU A 450 -0.02 38.89 94.64
CA LEU A 450 0.76 38.69 93.41
C LEU A 450 1.18 37.23 93.18
N VAL A 451 1.47 36.45 94.24
CA VAL A 451 1.73 35.00 94.11
C VAL A 451 0.47 34.23 93.69
N SER A 452 -0.70 34.59 94.22
CA SER A 452 -1.99 34.00 93.82
C SER A 452 -2.34 34.29 92.37
N GLU A 453 -2.20 35.56 91.94
CA GLU A 453 -2.42 35.97 90.55
C GLU A 453 -1.43 35.33 89.58
N LEU A 454 -0.14 35.29 89.93
CA LEU A 454 0.87 34.59 89.13
C LEU A 454 0.58 33.09 88.99
N LYS A 455 0.02 32.45 90.01
CA LYS A 455 -0.42 31.06 89.92
C LYS A 455 -1.59 30.94 88.93
N GLN A 456 -2.61 31.80 89.02
CA GLN A 456 -3.74 31.80 88.09
C GLN A 456 -3.31 32.03 86.63
N LEU A 457 -2.38 32.96 86.38
CA LEU A 457 -1.82 33.20 85.05
C LEU A 457 -1.03 31.99 84.54
N LYS A 458 -0.18 31.39 85.38
CA LYS A 458 0.60 30.18 85.05
C LYS A 458 -0.27 28.93 84.84
N ASP A 459 -1.42 28.83 85.50
CA ASP A 459 -2.40 27.75 85.28
C ASP A 459 -3.23 27.99 83.99
N ARG A 460 -3.47 29.25 83.62
CA ARG A 460 -4.20 29.64 82.39
C ARG A 460 -3.37 29.42 81.12
N LEU A 461 -2.08 29.74 81.15
CA LEU A 461 -1.20 29.70 79.97
C LEU A 461 -1.14 28.32 79.27
N PRO A 462 -0.96 27.17 79.95
CA PRO A 462 -1.03 25.85 79.33
C PRO A 462 -2.36 25.54 78.66
N THR A 463 -3.46 26.15 79.13
CA THR A 463 -4.79 25.96 78.54
C THR A 463 -4.90 26.68 77.20
N LEU A 464 -4.43 27.92 77.12
CA LEU A 464 -4.33 28.69 75.87
C LEU A 464 -3.39 28.00 74.86
N GLN A 465 -2.24 27.51 75.32
CA GLN A 465 -1.29 26.77 74.47
C GLN A 465 -1.91 25.48 73.89
N ARG A 466 -2.74 24.74 74.65
CA ARG A 466 -3.48 23.58 74.13
C ARG A 466 -4.54 23.98 73.10
N GLN A 467 -5.25 25.08 73.31
CA GLN A 467 -6.23 25.61 72.35
C GLN A 467 -5.54 26.01 71.04
N LEU A 468 -4.42 26.73 71.12
CA LEU A 468 -3.59 27.09 69.97
C LEU A 468 -3.08 25.85 69.21
N ALA A 469 -2.60 24.82 69.92
CA ALA A 469 -2.16 23.57 69.29
C ALA A 469 -3.32 22.84 68.58
N HIS A 470 -4.52 22.88 69.14
CA HIS A 470 -5.72 22.30 68.51
C HIS A 470 -6.16 23.07 67.26
N LEU A 471 -6.05 24.40 67.23
CA LEU A 471 -6.29 25.21 66.02
C LEU A 471 -5.25 24.92 64.94
N ARG A 472 -3.96 24.86 65.29
CA ARG A 472 -2.89 24.53 64.34
C ARG A 472 -3.08 23.15 63.71
N HIS A 473 -3.54 22.16 64.49
CA HIS A 473 -3.92 20.86 63.95
C HIS A 473 -5.10 20.96 62.96
N LYS A 474 -6.11 21.81 63.23
CA LYS A 474 -7.21 22.02 62.28
C LYS A 474 -6.73 22.67 60.98
N LEU A 475 -5.87 23.69 61.06
CA LEU A 475 -5.29 24.35 59.88
C LEU A 475 -4.45 23.38 59.06
N GLY A 476 -3.55 22.61 59.69
CA GLY A 476 -2.76 21.58 59.01
C GLY A 476 -3.63 20.49 58.34
N TRP A 477 -4.79 20.17 58.89
CA TRP A 477 -5.73 19.24 58.26
C TRP A 477 -6.38 19.82 56.97
N VAL A 478 -6.54 21.15 56.87
CA VAL A 478 -6.96 21.82 55.63
C VAL A 478 -5.84 21.76 54.58
N ASP A 479 -4.59 22.00 55.00
CA ASP A 479 -3.42 21.89 54.12
C ASP A 479 -3.23 20.46 53.58
N ASP A 480 -3.33 19.44 54.44
CA ASP A 480 -3.30 18.01 54.05
C ASP A 480 -4.37 17.68 53.00
N LYS A 481 -5.57 18.26 53.15
CA LYS A 481 -6.70 18.07 52.23
C LYS A 481 -6.45 18.75 50.89
N MET A 482 -5.89 19.97 50.88
CA MET A 482 -5.47 20.64 49.64
C MET A 482 -4.36 19.84 48.92
N ALA A 483 -3.39 19.30 49.64
CA ALA A 483 -2.34 18.44 49.08
C ALA A 483 -2.92 17.12 48.50
N GLN A 484 -3.94 16.54 49.14
CA GLN A 484 -4.68 15.40 48.59
C GLN A 484 -5.38 15.76 47.28
N LEU A 485 -6.09 16.90 47.20
CA LEU A 485 -6.75 17.36 45.98
C LEU A 485 -5.75 17.54 44.83
N GLU A 486 -4.63 18.24 45.08
CA GLU A 486 -3.57 18.41 44.07
C GLU A 486 -3.00 17.08 43.58
N LYS A 487 -2.87 16.09 44.46
CA LYS A 487 -2.42 14.74 44.09
C LYS A 487 -3.44 14.05 43.21
N THR A 488 -4.72 14.03 43.61
CA THR A 488 -5.81 13.45 42.80
C THR A 488 -5.88 14.10 41.42
N GLN A 489 -5.69 15.42 41.32
CA GLN A 489 -5.62 16.14 40.04
C GLN A 489 -4.44 15.69 39.16
N LYS A 490 -3.26 15.50 39.74
CA LYS A 490 -2.09 14.94 39.03
C LYS A 490 -2.35 13.49 38.57
N ASP A 491 -2.98 12.67 39.41
CA ASP A 491 -3.33 11.28 39.11
C ASP A 491 -4.41 11.17 38.00
N ILE A 492 -5.37 12.11 37.94
CA ILE A 492 -6.35 12.25 36.83
C ILE A 492 -5.61 12.56 35.52
N LEU A 493 -4.71 13.54 35.52
CA LEU A 493 -3.97 13.93 34.32
C LEU A 493 -3.10 12.77 33.79
N ALA A 494 -2.39 12.07 34.68
CA ALA A 494 -1.60 10.89 34.32
C ALA A 494 -2.48 9.78 33.72
N THR A 495 -3.58 9.42 34.39
CA THR A 495 -4.49 8.35 33.92
C THR A 495 -5.20 8.73 32.60
N ARG A 496 -5.48 10.02 32.36
CA ARG A 496 -6.03 10.50 31.08
C ARG A 496 -5.04 10.38 29.92
N GLU A 497 -3.74 10.62 30.15
CA GLU A 497 -2.73 10.42 29.10
C GLU A 497 -2.49 8.92 28.84
N GLU A 498 -2.47 8.07 29.87
CA GLU A 498 -2.45 6.60 29.72
C GLU A 498 -3.64 6.08 28.89
N LEU A 499 -4.85 6.63 29.14
CA LEU A 499 -6.06 6.28 28.38
C LEU A 499 -5.92 6.70 26.91
N LYS A 500 -5.45 7.92 26.64
CA LYS A 500 -5.23 8.44 25.29
C LYS A 500 -4.17 7.65 24.51
N GLU A 501 -3.11 7.19 25.17
CA GLU A 501 -2.14 6.27 24.57
C GLU A 501 -2.77 4.93 24.23
N ALA A 502 -3.55 4.34 25.17
CA ALA A 502 -4.24 3.07 24.96
C ALA A 502 -5.31 3.14 23.84
N ASP A 503 -6.06 4.24 23.74
CA ASP A 503 -7.00 4.50 22.64
C ASP A 503 -6.27 4.63 21.29
N SER A 504 -5.11 5.31 21.27
CA SER A 504 -4.28 5.48 20.07
C SER A 504 -3.66 4.16 19.61
N GLU A 505 -3.22 3.33 20.55
CA GLU A 505 -2.75 1.97 20.27
C GLU A 505 -3.89 1.08 19.77
N ARG A 506 -5.08 1.13 20.40
CA ARG A 506 -6.26 0.40 19.92
C ARG A 506 -6.60 0.79 18.49
N GLY A 507 -6.67 2.08 18.17
CA GLY A 507 -6.97 2.55 16.81
C GLY A 507 -6.00 1.98 15.77
N ARG A 508 -4.69 2.04 16.04
CA ARG A 508 -3.66 1.43 15.18
C ARG A 508 -3.84 -0.09 15.02
N LYS A 509 -4.24 -0.80 16.08
CA LYS A 509 -4.53 -2.25 16.02
C LYS A 509 -5.85 -2.59 15.33
N GLU A 510 -6.81 -1.67 15.32
CA GLU A 510 -8.06 -1.81 14.57
C GLU A 510 -7.78 -1.60 13.06
N GLU A 511 -6.93 -0.65 12.68
CA GLU A 511 -6.43 -0.48 11.31
C GLU A 511 -5.66 -1.72 10.80
N GLU A 512 -4.66 -2.21 11.57
CA GLU A 512 -3.93 -3.46 11.25
C GLU A 512 -4.87 -4.68 11.08
N PHE A 513 -6.00 -4.69 11.79
CA PHE A 513 -7.00 -5.76 11.70
C PHE A 513 -7.90 -5.62 10.46
N GLU A 514 -8.28 -4.40 10.07
CA GLU A 514 -9.04 -4.17 8.83
C GLU A 514 -8.22 -4.52 7.57
N GLU A 515 -6.92 -4.19 7.54
CA GLU A 515 -6.02 -4.62 6.46
C GLU A 515 -5.93 -6.15 6.35
N LEU A 516 -5.78 -6.83 7.50
CA LEU A 516 -5.74 -8.28 7.58
C LEU A 516 -7.05 -8.94 7.10
N ASP A 517 -8.21 -8.41 7.49
CA ASP A 517 -9.50 -8.93 7.03
C ASP A 517 -9.70 -8.74 5.52
N GLN A 518 -9.25 -7.62 4.96
CA GLN A 518 -9.25 -7.40 3.51
C GLN A 518 -8.35 -8.40 2.76
N ALA A 519 -7.12 -8.64 3.23
CA ALA A 519 -6.22 -9.65 2.65
C ALA A 519 -6.80 -11.07 2.72
N LEU A 520 -7.48 -11.42 3.82
CA LEU A 520 -8.14 -12.70 4.02
C LEU A 520 -9.36 -12.87 3.09
N LEU A 521 -10.18 -11.82 2.92
CA LEU A 521 -11.27 -11.79 1.93
C LEU A 521 -10.75 -11.94 0.50
N LEU A 522 -9.61 -11.35 0.17
CA LEU A 522 -8.95 -11.48 -1.13
C LEU A 522 -8.43 -12.90 -1.37
N ALA A 523 -7.74 -13.52 -0.40
CA ALA A 523 -7.28 -14.90 -0.50
C ALA A 523 -8.46 -15.87 -0.73
N ARG A 524 -9.55 -15.71 0.04
CA ARG A 524 -10.81 -16.45 -0.15
C ARG A 524 -11.42 -16.21 -1.54
N ARG A 525 -11.40 -14.97 -2.06
CA ARG A 525 -11.88 -14.63 -3.41
C ARG A 525 -11.07 -15.36 -4.48
N ILE A 526 -9.74 -15.33 -4.41
CA ILE A 526 -8.85 -15.97 -5.38
C ILE A 526 -9.05 -17.49 -5.37
N LEU A 527 -9.11 -18.12 -4.18
CA LEU A 527 -9.38 -19.55 -4.05
C LEU A 527 -10.75 -19.96 -4.61
N LEU A 528 -11.79 -19.18 -4.32
CA LEU A 528 -13.14 -19.42 -4.85
C LEU A 528 -13.11 -19.37 -6.38
N VAL A 529 -12.48 -18.35 -6.98
CA VAL A 529 -12.41 -18.20 -8.43
C VAL A 529 -11.54 -19.29 -9.08
N LYS A 530 -10.37 -19.62 -8.52
CA LYS A 530 -9.51 -20.69 -9.06
C LYS A 530 -10.16 -22.08 -9.01
N ASN A 531 -11.00 -22.34 -8.01
CA ASN A 531 -11.64 -23.65 -7.83
C ASN A 531 -13.05 -23.74 -8.45
N ALA A 532 -13.65 -22.61 -8.85
CA ALA A 532 -14.98 -22.60 -9.46
C ALA A 532 -14.94 -23.06 -10.92
N THR A 533 -15.86 -23.96 -11.28
CA THR A 533 -16.00 -24.50 -12.65
C THR A 533 -16.41 -23.44 -13.66
N ASP A 534 -17.27 -22.49 -13.26
CA ASP A 534 -17.77 -21.40 -14.11
C ASP A 534 -16.70 -20.36 -14.47
N SER A 535 -15.57 -20.33 -13.77
CA SER A 535 -14.49 -19.37 -14.02
C SER A 535 -13.78 -19.66 -15.35
N VAL A 536 -13.73 -20.92 -15.78
CA VAL A 536 -13.16 -21.29 -17.08
C VAL A 536 -14.08 -20.90 -18.22
N GLU A 537 -15.39 -21.08 -18.05
CA GLU A 537 -16.40 -20.64 -19.00
C GLU A 537 -16.40 -19.11 -19.15
N LYS A 538 -16.33 -18.37 -18.03
CA LYS A 538 -16.20 -16.90 -18.06
C LYS A 538 -14.94 -16.45 -18.79
N LEU A 539 -13.78 -17.07 -18.52
CA LEU A 539 -12.54 -16.78 -19.25
C LEU A 539 -12.65 -17.13 -20.74
N TYR A 540 -13.31 -18.25 -21.10
CA TYR A 540 -13.56 -18.66 -22.48
C TYR A 540 -14.45 -17.67 -23.25
N TYR A 541 -15.42 -17.03 -22.59
CA TYR A 541 -16.27 -15.99 -23.19
C TYR A 541 -15.78 -14.54 -22.96
N ASN A 542 -14.60 -14.34 -22.34
CA ASN A 542 -14.08 -13.03 -21.91
C ASN A 542 -15.05 -12.23 -21.01
N VAL A 543 -15.88 -12.93 -20.24
CA VAL A 543 -16.77 -12.33 -19.25
C VAL A 543 -15.95 -11.99 -17.99
N PRO A 544 -16.11 -10.80 -17.39
CA PRO A 544 -15.42 -10.44 -16.16
C PRO A 544 -15.66 -11.48 -15.05
N VAL A 545 -14.59 -12.02 -14.47
CA VAL A 545 -14.65 -13.03 -13.40
C VAL A 545 -14.89 -12.36 -12.03
N ASP A 546 -15.87 -11.46 -12.00
CA ASP A 546 -16.33 -10.83 -10.77
C ASP A 546 -17.11 -11.84 -9.93
N THR A 547 -16.61 -12.16 -8.73
CA THR A 547 -17.44 -12.81 -7.72
C THR A 547 -18.58 -11.87 -7.33
N LYS A 548 -19.78 -12.42 -7.06
CA LYS A 548 -20.91 -11.60 -6.56
C LYS A 548 -20.55 -10.87 -5.25
N ALA A 549 -19.60 -11.40 -4.46
CA ALA A 549 -19.02 -10.78 -3.27
C ALA A 549 -18.22 -9.49 -3.54
N SER A 550 -17.59 -9.33 -4.72
CA SER A 550 -16.91 -8.08 -5.13
C SER A 550 -17.89 -6.89 -5.25
N LYS A 551 -19.19 -7.16 -5.47
CA LYS A 551 -20.22 -6.12 -5.56
C LYS A 551 -20.73 -5.63 -4.20
N THR A 552 -20.45 -6.37 -3.12
CA THR A 552 -20.85 -5.98 -1.76
C THR A 552 -19.76 -5.24 -0.98
N SER A 553 -18.48 -5.43 -1.30
CA SER A 553 -17.36 -4.75 -0.61
C SER A 553 -17.02 -3.35 -1.14
N LYS A 554 -17.50 -2.95 -2.34
CA LYS A 554 -17.30 -1.60 -2.91
C LYS A 554 -18.09 -0.47 -2.22
N VAL A 555 -18.61 -0.71 -1.02
CA VAL A 555 -19.31 0.29 -0.19
C VAL A 555 -18.44 0.63 1.04
N LYS A 556 -17.34 1.38 0.82
CA LYS A 556 -16.78 2.38 1.78
C LYS A 556 -15.47 3.07 1.36
N THR A 557 -14.71 2.56 0.39
CA THR A 557 -13.47 3.22 -0.06
C THR A 557 -13.75 4.46 -0.92
N LYS A 558 -13.52 5.65 -0.35
CA LYS A 558 -13.48 6.94 -1.07
C LYS A 558 -12.31 6.96 -2.06
N VAL A 559 -12.51 6.47 -3.29
CA VAL A 559 -11.53 6.63 -4.37
C VAL A 559 -11.95 7.76 -5.31
N LYS A 560 -11.06 8.74 -5.51
CA LYS A 560 -11.21 9.80 -6.52
C LYS A 560 -11.14 9.17 -7.93
N GLY A 561 -12.28 8.74 -8.45
CA GLY A 561 -12.35 8.09 -9.77
C GLY A 561 -13.72 7.52 -10.10
N GLU A 562 -14.81 8.14 -9.64
CA GLU A 562 -16.17 7.65 -9.92
C GLU A 562 -16.46 7.70 -11.43
N HIS A 563 -16.95 6.59 -11.98
CA HIS A 563 -17.33 6.48 -13.38
C HIS A 563 -18.38 7.57 -13.73
N PRO A 564 -18.28 8.28 -14.87
CA PRO A 564 -19.17 9.42 -15.17
C PRO A 564 -20.68 9.10 -15.06
N VAL A 565 -21.07 7.90 -15.51
CA VAL A 565 -22.44 7.37 -15.41
C VAL A 565 -22.88 7.17 -13.95
N GLU A 566 -21.98 6.75 -13.07
CA GLU A 566 -22.29 6.49 -11.66
C GLU A 566 -22.45 7.78 -10.87
N ASN A 567 -21.60 8.77 -11.15
CA ASN A 567 -21.74 10.13 -10.61
C ASN A 567 -23.04 10.79 -11.12
N ALA A 568 -23.35 10.67 -12.41
CA ALA A 568 -24.62 11.13 -12.98
C ALA A 568 -25.83 10.45 -12.32
N CYS A 569 -25.84 9.12 -12.20
CA CYS A 569 -26.88 8.39 -11.49
C CYS A 569 -27.05 8.89 -10.04
N ARG A 570 -25.96 9.13 -9.30
CA ARG A 570 -26.04 9.66 -7.93
C ARG A 570 -26.69 11.05 -7.89
N ILE A 571 -26.27 11.97 -8.76
CA ILE A 571 -26.85 13.32 -8.86
C ILE A 571 -28.36 13.22 -9.13
N ILE A 572 -28.76 12.37 -10.08
CA ILE A 572 -30.18 12.14 -10.39
C ILE A 572 -30.92 11.61 -9.16
N CYS A 573 -30.40 10.57 -8.47
CA CYS A 573 -31.07 10.00 -7.29
C CYS A 573 -31.31 11.02 -6.17
N SER A 574 -30.41 12.00 -6.02
CA SER A 574 -30.50 13.07 -5.01
C SER A 574 -31.43 14.23 -5.38
N HIS A 575 -31.85 14.37 -6.65
CA HIS A 575 -32.60 15.54 -7.13
C HIS A 575 -33.87 15.22 -7.94
N ILE A 576 -34.08 13.97 -8.37
CA ILE A 576 -35.23 13.59 -9.21
C ILE A 576 -36.55 13.54 -8.43
N ASP A 577 -36.50 13.35 -7.11
CA ASP A 577 -37.65 13.19 -6.23
C ASP A 577 -38.72 12.28 -6.86
N ARG A 578 -39.98 12.73 -6.93
CA ARG A 578 -41.13 11.92 -7.37
C ARG A 578 -41.12 11.59 -8.87
N ASP A 579 -40.31 12.27 -9.68
CA ASP A 579 -40.29 12.10 -11.14
C ASP A 579 -39.50 10.86 -11.60
N TRP A 580 -38.92 10.09 -10.67
CA TRP A 580 -38.11 8.90 -10.99
C TRP A 580 -38.87 7.85 -11.79
N VAL A 581 -40.19 7.75 -11.60
CA VAL A 581 -41.08 6.87 -12.38
C VAL A 581 -41.15 7.32 -13.84
N GLN A 582 -41.33 8.62 -14.08
CA GLN A 582 -41.34 9.19 -15.43
C GLN A 582 -39.97 9.07 -16.10
N LEU A 583 -38.90 9.27 -15.34
CA LEU A 583 -37.54 9.05 -15.82
C LEU A 583 -37.36 7.61 -16.30
N TYR A 584 -37.71 6.62 -15.47
CA TYR A 584 -37.51 5.21 -15.79
C TYR A 584 -38.30 4.74 -17.02
N ARG A 585 -39.51 5.28 -17.24
CA ARG A 585 -40.28 5.07 -18.48
C ARG A 585 -39.60 5.64 -19.74
N ASN A 586 -38.84 6.72 -19.60
CA ASN A 586 -38.19 7.43 -20.72
C ASN A 586 -36.74 6.98 -20.99
N LEU A 587 -36.18 6.12 -20.14
CA LEU A 587 -34.85 5.54 -20.33
C LEU A 587 -34.84 4.59 -21.53
N THR A 588 -33.82 4.73 -22.37
CA THR A 588 -33.51 3.77 -23.43
C THR A 588 -33.03 2.45 -22.82
N PHE A 589 -33.37 1.32 -23.45
CA PHE A 589 -32.85 0.00 -23.09
C PHE A 589 -32.25 -0.65 -24.33
N PHE A 590 -31.04 -1.19 -24.21
CA PHE A 590 -30.40 -2.01 -25.24
C PHE A 590 -30.01 -3.37 -24.65
N PRO A 591 -30.68 -4.48 -25.03
CA PRO A 591 -31.79 -4.57 -26.01
C PRO A 591 -33.08 -3.88 -25.54
N GLN A 592 -33.94 -3.52 -26.50
CA GLN A 592 -35.22 -2.84 -26.22
C GLN A 592 -36.14 -3.74 -25.39
N ARG A 593 -36.78 -3.17 -24.36
CA ARG A 593 -37.74 -3.87 -23.49
C ARG A 593 -39.15 -3.36 -23.76
N GLY A 594 -40.12 -4.27 -23.76
CA GLY A 594 -41.54 -3.93 -23.97
C GLY A 594 -42.13 -3.16 -22.80
N ALA A 595 -43.11 -2.28 -23.07
CA ALA A 595 -43.72 -1.39 -22.09
C ALA A 595 -44.28 -2.14 -20.86
N GLU A 596 -44.96 -3.27 -21.06
CA GLU A 596 -45.47 -4.13 -19.97
C GLU A 596 -44.40 -4.58 -18.99
N THR A 597 -43.17 -4.81 -19.48
CA THR A 597 -42.05 -5.22 -18.64
C THR A 597 -41.50 -4.05 -17.82
N ILE A 598 -41.53 -2.84 -18.39
CA ILE A 598 -41.17 -1.60 -17.69
C ILE A 598 -42.21 -1.28 -16.61
N GLU A 599 -43.50 -1.44 -16.88
CA GLU A 599 -44.56 -1.26 -15.88
C GLU A 599 -44.48 -2.31 -14.76
N ARG A 600 -44.21 -3.58 -15.09
CA ARG A 600 -43.96 -4.63 -14.06
C ARG A 600 -42.76 -4.30 -13.17
N ASP A 601 -41.68 -3.76 -13.76
CA ASP A 601 -40.54 -3.28 -13.00
C ASP A 601 -40.90 -2.09 -12.10
N LEU A 602 -41.72 -1.15 -12.58
CA LEU A 602 -42.17 0.01 -11.81
C LEU A 602 -43.06 -0.36 -10.64
N LEU A 603 -44.00 -1.30 -10.82
CA LEU A 603 -44.81 -1.85 -9.72
C LEU A 603 -43.90 -2.46 -8.64
N HIS A 604 -43.00 -3.36 -9.02
CA HIS A 604 -42.05 -3.98 -8.08
C HIS A 604 -41.12 -2.96 -7.40
N LEU A 605 -40.67 -1.92 -8.10
CA LEU A 605 -39.83 -0.85 -7.53
C LEU A 605 -40.65 0.05 -6.58
N THR A 606 -41.93 0.26 -6.85
CA THR A 606 -42.84 1.05 -6.01
C THR A 606 -43.24 0.27 -4.74
N GLU A 607 -43.53 -1.03 -4.86
CA GLU A 607 -43.81 -1.93 -3.74
C GLU A 607 -42.59 -2.05 -2.80
N MET A 608 -41.38 -2.24 -3.34
CA MET A 608 -40.14 -2.14 -2.56
C MET A 608 -39.94 -0.75 -1.95
N GLY A 609 -40.31 0.30 -2.68
CA GLY A 609 -40.18 1.69 -2.28
C GLY A 609 -41.18 2.12 -1.19
N ALA A 610 -42.28 1.40 -1.01
CA ALA A 610 -43.36 1.78 -0.08
C ALA A 610 -42.94 1.86 1.40
N ARG A 611 -41.78 1.30 1.76
CA ARG A 611 -41.17 1.39 3.11
C ARG A 611 -39.83 2.13 3.12
N ALA A 612 -39.42 2.74 2.01
CA ALA A 612 -38.10 3.33 1.82
C ALA A 612 -38.19 4.80 1.35
N SER A 613 -37.06 5.51 1.38
CA SER A 613 -37.00 6.88 0.86
C SER A 613 -37.09 6.90 -0.68
N VAL A 614 -37.65 7.99 -1.22
CA VAL A 614 -37.79 8.19 -2.68
C VAL A 614 -36.42 8.15 -3.39
N ALA A 615 -35.37 8.64 -2.73
CA ALA A 615 -33.98 8.55 -3.20
C ALA A 615 -33.44 7.11 -3.28
N LEU A 616 -33.96 6.18 -2.45
CA LEU A 616 -33.61 4.75 -2.55
C LEU A 616 -34.37 4.08 -3.71
N ALA A 617 -35.65 4.43 -3.91
CA ALA A 617 -36.45 3.91 -5.02
C ALA A 617 -35.88 4.34 -6.38
N SER A 618 -35.54 5.62 -6.54
CA SER A 618 -34.89 6.15 -7.76
C SER A 618 -33.51 5.51 -8.00
N ARG A 619 -32.73 5.27 -6.93
CA ARG A 619 -31.47 4.52 -7.00
C ARG A 619 -31.67 3.09 -7.47
N HIS A 620 -32.63 2.35 -6.91
CA HIS A 620 -32.93 0.99 -7.36
C HIS A 620 -33.43 0.96 -8.81
N ALA A 621 -34.17 1.97 -9.26
CA ALA A 621 -34.57 2.13 -10.65
C ALA A 621 -33.35 2.32 -11.58
N LEU A 622 -32.45 3.26 -11.28
CA LEU A 622 -31.25 3.49 -12.10
C LEU A 622 -30.24 2.33 -12.04
N GLU A 623 -30.11 1.65 -10.89
CA GLU A 623 -29.33 0.42 -10.80
C GLU A 623 -29.96 -0.71 -11.63
N ARG A 624 -31.30 -0.83 -11.66
CA ARG A 624 -32.00 -1.84 -12.47
C ARG A 624 -31.86 -1.54 -13.96
N TRP A 625 -31.96 -0.27 -14.38
CA TRP A 625 -31.65 0.17 -15.73
C TRP A 625 -30.21 -0.20 -16.12
N LYS A 626 -29.21 0.19 -15.31
CA LYS A 626 -27.79 -0.14 -15.54
C LYS A 626 -27.51 -1.65 -15.62
N ARG A 627 -28.31 -2.50 -14.97
CA ARG A 627 -28.20 -3.97 -15.04
C ARG A 627 -28.77 -4.56 -16.34
N TYR A 628 -29.84 -3.99 -16.89
CA TYR A 628 -30.50 -4.50 -18.10
C TYR A 628 -30.10 -3.77 -19.38
N HIS A 629 -29.36 -2.67 -19.28
CA HIS A 629 -28.89 -1.89 -20.41
C HIS A 629 -27.40 -2.17 -20.67
N THR A 630 -27.09 -2.80 -21.81
CA THR A 630 -25.73 -3.33 -22.14
C THR A 630 -24.67 -2.28 -22.45
N ARG A 631 -25.05 -1.03 -22.79
CA ARG A 631 -24.15 0.07 -23.20
C ARG A 631 -24.39 1.39 -22.42
N ALA A 632 -24.70 1.28 -21.14
CA ALA A 632 -25.22 2.39 -20.33
C ALA A 632 -24.25 3.58 -20.29
N ASN A 633 -24.66 4.72 -20.84
CA ASN A 633 -23.86 5.92 -20.96
C ASN A 633 -24.58 7.16 -20.35
N VAL A 634 -23.87 8.29 -20.25
CA VAL A 634 -24.43 9.53 -19.68
C VAL A 634 -25.43 10.18 -20.63
N GLU A 635 -25.30 9.98 -21.95
CA GLU A 635 -26.14 10.62 -22.95
C GLU A 635 -27.57 10.04 -22.96
N ASP A 636 -27.74 8.74 -22.73
CA ASP A 636 -29.05 8.12 -22.49
C ASP A 636 -29.77 8.74 -21.29
N LEU A 637 -29.04 8.99 -20.20
CA LEU A 637 -29.57 9.69 -19.01
C LEU A 637 -29.94 11.14 -19.35
N ARG A 638 -29.11 11.85 -20.14
CA ARG A 638 -29.42 13.22 -20.57
C ARG A 638 -30.68 13.27 -21.43
N GLN A 639 -30.79 12.38 -22.42
CA GLN A 639 -31.96 12.30 -23.29
C GLN A 639 -33.25 11.98 -22.50
N ALA A 640 -33.18 11.07 -21.53
CA ALA A 640 -34.32 10.78 -20.66
C ALA A 640 -34.71 11.98 -19.78
N LEU A 641 -33.74 12.69 -19.19
CA LEU A 641 -33.96 13.92 -18.42
C LEU A 641 -34.55 15.06 -19.27
N MET A 642 -34.10 15.20 -20.53
CA MET A 642 -34.68 16.16 -21.48
C MET A 642 -36.14 15.84 -21.80
N LYS A 643 -36.48 14.57 -22.03
CA LYS A 643 -37.86 14.12 -22.30
C LYS A 643 -38.82 14.42 -21.15
N ILE A 644 -38.38 14.26 -19.90
CA ILE A 644 -39.17 14.62 -18.71
C ILE A 644 -39.03 16.10 -18.30
N LYS A 645 -38.35 16.93 -19.11
CA LYS A 645 -38.15 18.37 -18.90
C LYS A 645 -37.42 18.77 -17.59
N ARG A 646 -36.65 17.85 -16.98
CA ARG A 646 -35.83 18.12 -15.78
C ARG A 646 -34.47 18.73 -16.14
N THR A 647 -34.50 19.93 -16.70
CA THR A 647 -33.31 20.69 -17.12
C THR A 647 -32.48 21.23 -15.96
N ASP A 648 -33.05 21.27 -14.76
CA ASP A 648 -32.37 21.55 -13.50
C ASP A 648 -31.31 20.50 -13.17
N ILE A 649 -31.66 19.21 -13.27
CA ILE A 649 -30.73 18.09 -13.00
C ILE A 649 -29.66 18.01 -14.10
N LEU A 650 -30.02 18.28 -15.35
CA LEU A 650 -29.07 18.31 -16.47
C LEU A 650 -27.92 19.29 -16.24
N ARG A 651 -28.22 20.52 -15.79
CA ARG A 651 -27.18 21.52 -15.45
C ARG A 651 -26.25 21.01 -14.35
N LEU A 652 -26.79 20.40 -13.29
CA LEU A 652 -25.99 19.82 -12.21
C LEU A 652 -25.07 18.68 -12.67
N ILE A 653 -25.52 17.86 -13.63
CA ILE A 653 -24.70 16.81 -14.25
C ILE A 653 -23.57 17.44 -15.09
N ASP A 654 -23.90 18.42 -15.94
CA ASP A 654 -22.92 19.04 -16.83
C ASP A 654 -21.87 19.85 -16.06
N ASP A 655 -22.25 20.55 -14.99
CA ASP A 655 -21.32 21.31 -14.14
C ASP A 655 -20.43 20.39 -13.27
N ARG A 656 -20.89 19.17 -12.96
CA ARG A 656 -20.10 18.13 -12.28
C ARG A 656 -19.22 17.29 -13.20
N LEU A 657 -19.52 17.24 -14.49
CA LEU A 657 -18.78 16.45 -15.49
C LEU A 657 -17.85 17.29 -16.37
N LYS A 658 -18.03 18.61 -16.45
CA LYS A 658 -16.97 19.51 -16.93
C LYS A 658 -15.77 19.38 -16.00
N MET A 659 -14.62 19.02 -16.57
CA MET A 659 -13.36 19.22 -15.85
C MET A 659 -13.24 20.70 -15.47
N PRO A 660 -12.73 21.04 -14.28
CA PRO A 660 -12.31 22.41 -14.03
C PRO A 660 -11.24 22.75 -15.07
N THR A 661 -11.56 23.67 -15.97
CA THR A 661 -10.58 24.29 -16.86
C THR A 661 -9.44 24.74 -15.95
N LYS A 662 -8.24 24.19 -16.15
CA LYS A 662 -7.08 24.66 -15.39
C LYS A 662 -7.02 26.17 -15.58
N VAL A 663 -7.05 26.92 -14.49
CA VAL A 663 -6.68 28.33 -14.51
C VAL A 663 -5.22 28.31 -14.93
N VAL A 664 -4.99 28.60 -16.19
CA VAL A 664 -3.64 28.85 -16.72
C VAL A 664 -3.27 30.20 -16.17
N ASP A 665 -2.20 30.25 -15.36
CA ASP A 665 -1.65 31.51 -14.90
C ASP A 665 -1.34 32.40 -16.11
N PRO A 666 -1.71 33.70 -16.13
CA PRO A 666 -1.50 34.59 -17.29
C PRO A 666 -0.03 34.88 -17.66
N PHE A 667 0.93 34.15 -17.09
CA PHE A 667 2.37 34.41 -17.16
C PHE A 667 3.18 33.11 -17.38
N GLU A 668 2.86 32.33 -18.41
CA GLU A 668 3.82 31.46 -19.11
C GLU A 668 3.22 30.88 -20.42
N LEU A 669 2.98 31.78 -21.38
CA LEU A 669 2.72 31.42 -22.78
C LEU A 669 3.48 32.39 -23.67
N GLN A 670 4.81 32.22 -23.72
CA GLN A 670 5.56 32.65 -24.90
C GLN A 670 5.12 31.74 -26.05
N GLU A 671 4.27 32.29 -26.92
CA GLU A 671 3.92 31.69 -28.19
C GLU A 671 5.19 31.66 -29.05
N GLU A 672 5.88 30.50 -29.07
CA GLU A 672 7.01 30.29 -29.96
C GLU A 672 6.52 30.40 -31.41
N LEU A 673 6.77 31.56 -32.01
CA LEU A 673 6.60 31.79 -33.44
C LEU A 673 7.27 30.63 -34.21
N PRO A 674 6.55 29.92 -35.10
CA PRO A 674 7.15 28.84 -35.86
C PRO A 674 8.35 29.38 -36.64
N PRO A 675 9.47 28.63 -36.71
CA PRO A 675 10.70 29.11 -37.31
C PRO A 675 10.46 29.56 -38.76
N PRO A 676 11.08 30.66 -39.21
CA PRO A 676 10.82 31.21 -40.53
C PRO A 676 11.16 30.18 -41.62
N VAL A 677 10.11 29.70 -42.30
CA VAL A 677 10.23 28.71 -43.37
C VAL A 677 11.03 29.32 -44.53
N GLU A 678 12.10 28.64 -44.94
CA GLU A 678 12.92 29.10 -46.06
C GLU A 678 12.07 29.35 -47.31
N PRO A 679 12.23 30.48 -48.03
CA PRO A 679 11.36 30.83 -49.16
C PRO A 679 11.28 29.77 -50.26
N LYS A 680 12.33 28.95 -50.41
CA LYS A 680 12.41 27.85 -51.37
C LYS A 680 11.49 26.67 -51.04
N LEU A 681 11.10 26.50 -49.78
CA LEU A 681 10.26 25.39 -49.30
C LEU A 681 8.77 25.74 -49.28
N VAL A 682 8.41 27.02 -49.33
CA VAL A 682 7.01 27.50 -49.33
C VAL A 682 6.13 26.81 -50.41
N PRO A 683 6.60 26.55 -51.66
CA PRO A 683 5.80 25.80 -52.65
C PRO A 683 5.51 24.36 -52.22
N TYR A 684 6.45 23.70 -51.54
CA TYR A 684 6.27 22.33 -51.03
C TYR A 684 5.29 22.28 -49.86
N TYR A 685 5.37 23.22 -48.92
CA TYR A 685 4.41 23.29 -47.81
C TYR A 685 2.97 23.53 -48.29
N ARG A 686 2.76 24.40 -49.31
CA ARG A 686 1.45 24.58 -49.93
C ARG A 686 0.91 23.32 -50.64
N LEU A 687 1.79 22.50 -51.20
CA LEU A 687 1.41 21.20 -51.78
C LEU A 687 0.97 20.21 -50.68
N ILE A 688 1.64 20.20 -49.53
CA ILE A 688 1.29 19.36 -48.37
C ILE A 688 -0.05 19.82 -47.77
N GLU A 689 -0.24 21.12 -47.50
CA GLU A 689 -1.53 21.65 -47.04
C GLU A 689 -2.68 21.29 -47.98
N ARG A 690 -2.48 21.42 -49.30
CA ARG A 690 -3.49 21.06 -50.29
C ARG A 690 -3.80 19.56 -50.29
N TYR A 691 -2.80 18.70 -50.07
CA TYR A 691 -2.99 17.26 -49.90
C TYR A 691 -3.77 16.93 -48.63
N ASP A 692 -3.44 17.56 -47.49
CA ASP A 692 -4.13 17.33 -46.23
C ASP A 692 -5.56 17.88 -46.23
N GLN A 693 -5.82 19.01 -46.90
CA GLN A 693 -7.19 19.51 -47.15
C GLN A 693 -8.00 18.52 -48.00
N LEU A 694 -7.43 18.00 -49.09
CA LEU A 694 -8.08 16.97 -49.92
C LEU A 694 -8.30 15.65 -49.17
N ARG A 695 -7.41 15.30 -48.25
CA ARG A 695 -7.55 14.12 -47.39
C ARG A 695 -8.64 14.34 -46.34
N ALA A 696 -8.68 15.50 -45.70
CA ALA A 696 -9.72 15.87 -44.75
C ALA A 696 -11.11 15.95 -45.40
N SER A 697 -11.21 16.42 -46.65
CA SER A 697 -12.47 16.46 -47.41
C SER A 697 -12.95 15.09 -47.89
N ARG A 698 -12.11 14.04 -47.83
CA ARG A 698 -12.50 12.63 -48.11
C ARG A 698 -12.87 11.83 -46.85
N VAL A 699 -12.76 12.44 -45.66
CA VAL A 699 -13.08 11.84 -44.36
C VAL A 699 -14.38 12.44 -43.78
N LYS A 700 -15.05 13.29 -44.55
CA LYS A 700 -16.45 13.71 -44.40
C LYS A 700 -17.27 13.12 -45.55
#